data_AF-A0A814CFB1-F1
#
_entry.id   AF-A0A814CFB1-F1
#
_cell.length_a   1.000
_cell.length_b   1.000
_cell.length_c   1.000
_cell.angle_alpha   90.00
_cell.angle_beta   90.00
_cell.angle_gamma   90.00
#
_symmetry.space_group_name_H-M   'P 1'
#
loop_
_entity.id
_entity.type
_entity.pdbx_description
1 polymer ?
#
loop_
_entity_poly.entity_id
_entity_poly.type
_entity_poly.pdbx_seq_one_letter_code
_entity_poly.pdbx_strand_id
1 'polypeptide(L)'
;MSRFIGEQIHHVRKTVERLHIRQSDDDPEDSITTQYGFMKFDENEPDKTTRPSQFIRLALDTNAETIVEFMKEAWHLPTPDLIISVTGGAKHFELPARLRLAFQLGLLSAAATTNAWIITAGTNAGVVTEVGGALNKYRYKNQKDGLEIPCIGIASWGYTAGKNQLDPLLSQTSVTSAVSKGSWLSKKPAFNFGINSLHFTGQAAYGMCNYVVKEKEEKRCALEPNHTHFLLLDDGTDRPEHILPLRADIEMFSRHIKKKNASDDTVDALIPIVMVLVEGGRSAIQCVCEALLSNTPVVVVKDSGRGADLIVDLIRIFSTELINHTHVVKSETKDLHFNRRRSSSFAKASLRVTEINATFAKFRIHNPWIDDLRDDLCRLLNDRKQLITIYCFDNTRHMSKLEDAILEAVFNAAKFSNESNEQHRSAAELKLALAWNKVEYARQAIFTEFSITKWTKEDVRLGLVDAIRRGYIGFIELFNEFGTTFPKLTLGDLEYLYSTASIDKVLPLKKTRYETPTREEFYLEYMKVRLETCTDKNVPLGEHATRDLFIWAIFLDRFEFAVYLCSKTWNQAVAPLFGARLYKKAATMTPDSESKCQYETNAKKFDKFAATIIDRCFDVDRDFAINILRRPAVAFYNQNPLQLALKGDCRAFLASRCVQKYLDNEWYGNINYKRQHINTRIFFCSLFLPLLPIFFGILPYLQRHVPFNPNMTSRTKFSTASSSYTVPNTVNIRWTQKLLFFYRAPIVRFYYNLIFFFIFLGLFSYVLLVDFFPLNIYHGYHSSVTGLPIPIPEIWLHVCIWGIIIEEMRQFTFTNSFVEYLNEMSNLIDMTAIILYLIGFMTRFIVIEEYFMISKIILCLDLILWYVRILHLFAAYEKLGPKLIMIFNTMKDLLFFVCFILIFLFGFSITSWSLLITTSQVQWIYDTNGKLVDVLITYNNTNTWGWKLLRDVTNYGVWKVFGQVDLVETTNSYQAVAFVLAILFVTISNVLLLNVLVALFNVTIENVQHESHDLWRYQRFLVVNEFRHKSLLPPPFNTLFCLISSTLRFIKRHRKGSKNHAPIVDHMQRESAISEDFWRETLQSINKN
;
A
#
# COMPACT_ATOMS: atom_id res chain seq x y z
N MET A 1 21.40 3.98 -20.35
CA MET A 1 22.02 3.15 -19.28
C MET A 1 23.53 3.02 -19.47
N SER A 2 24.06 2.46 -20.56
CA SER A 2 25.52 2.31 -20.76
C SER A 2 26.31 3.64 -20.74
N ARG A 3 25.74 4.73 -21.28
CA ARG A 3 26.35 6.07 -21.27
C ARG A 3 26.42 6.69 -19.86
N PHE A 4 25.35 6.52 -19.08
CA PHE A 4 25.26 6.96 -17.69
C PHE A 4 26.20 6.17 -16.78
N ILE A 5 26.30 4.85 -17.00
CA ILE A 5 27.25 3.97 -16.32
C ILE A 5 28.70 4.36 -16.68
N GLY A 6 28.98 4.67 -17.96
CA GLY A 6 30.28 5.14 -18.41
C GLY A 6 30.71 6.48 -17.80
N GLU A 7 29.77 7.44 -17.65
CA GLU A 7 30.02 8.73 -16.99
C GLU A 7 30.26 8.58 -15.48
N GLN A 8 29.46 7.76 -14.79
CA GLN A 8 29.66 7.44 -13.37
C GLN A 8 31.01 6.77 -13.12
N ILE A 9 31.39 5.80 -13.95
CA ILE A 9 32.69 5.11 -13.85
C ILE A 9 33.84 6.08 -14.13
N HIS A 10 33.70 6.98 -15.10
CA HIS A 10 34.70 8.00 -15.39
C HIS A 10 34.85 9.01 -14.25
N HIS A 11 33.74 9.40 -13.61
CA HIS A 11 33.74 10.31 -12.46
C HIS A 11 34.41 9.68 -11.24
N VAL A 12 33.98 8.49 -10.83
CA VAL A 12 34.58 7.74 -9.71
C VAL A 12 36.07 7.50 -9.93
N ARG A 13 36.46 7.16 -11.17
CA ARG A 13 37.88 7.00 -11.51
C ARG A 13 38.69 8.30 -11.36
N LYS A 14 38.16 9.44 -11.81
CA LYS A 14 38.78 10.75 -11.59
C LYS A 14 38.91 11.10 -10.10
N THR A 15 37.91 10.75 -9.29
CA THR A 15 37.94 10.99 -7.84
C THR A 15 39.00 10.12 -7.17
N VAL A 16 39.13 8.86 -7.56
CA VAL A 16 40.17 7.95 -7.06
C VAL A 16 41.58 8.39 -7.49
N GLU A 17 41.75 8.87 -8.72
CA GLU A 17 43.02 9.40 -9.25
C GLU A 17 43.50 10.68 -8.52
N ARG A 18 42.64 11.35 -7.72
CA ARG A 18 42.99 12.55 -6.91
C ARG A 18 43.43 12.21 -5.47
N LEU A 19 43.30 10.97 -5.02
CA LEU A 19 43.73 10.56 -3.68
C LEU A 19 45.26 10.40 -3.66
N HIS A 20 45.95 11.20 -2.83
CA HIS A 20 47.41 11.23 -2.70
C HIS A 20 47.87 10.18 -1.69
N ILE A 21 48.80 9.28 -2.04
CA ILE A 21 49.11 8.13 -1.17
C ILE A 21 50.57 7.67 -1.29
N ARG A 22 51.16 7.23 -0.17
CA ARG A 22 52.59 6.88 0.00
C ARG A 22 52.79 5.36 -0.05
N GLN A 23 53.78 4.85 -0.80
CA GLN A 23 53.89 3.40 -1.07
C GLN A 23 54.85 2.60 -0.20
N SER A 24 55.89 3.17 0.42
CA SER A 24 56.77 2.41 1.34
C SER A 24 57.65 3.31 2.20
N ASP A 25 58.24 2.73 3.26
CA ASP A 25 59.12 3.43 4.21
C ASP A 25 60.46 3.88 3.59
N ASP A 26 60.84 3.36 2.42
CA ASP A 26 62.18 3.52 1.83
C ASP A 26 62.27 4.51 0.64
N ASP A 27 61.14 4.93 0.04
CA ASP A 27 61.14 5.90 -1.08
C ASP A 27 59.95 6.89 -0.99
N PRO A 28 60.19 8.22 -0.98
CA PRO A 28 59.15 9.24 -0.86
C PRO A 28 58.51 9.66 -2.21
N GLU A 29 58.72 8.94 -3.32
CA GLU A 29 58.07 9.28 -4.60
C GLU A 29 56.61 8.78 -4.66
N ASP A 30 55.69 9.71 -4.95
CA ASP A 30 54.23 9.54 -4.96
C ASP A 30 53.76 8.48 -5.98
N SER A 31 53.07 7.43 -5.52
CA SER A 31 52.49 6.41 -6.41
C SER A 31 51.12 5.92 -5.94
N ILE A 32 50.34 5.33 -6.87
CA ILE A 32 48.92 4.98 -6.68
C ILE A 32 48.76 3.83 -5.67
N THR A 33 47.73 3.88 -4.79
CA THR A 33 47.47 2.77 -3.85
C THR A 33 47.09 1.47 -4.52
N THR A 34 47.62 0.40 -3.93
CA THR A 34 47.24 -0.98 -4.22
C THR A 34 46.29 -1.57 -3.16
N GLN A 35 46.11 -0.90 -2.02
CA GLN A 35 45.42 -1.44 -0.84
C GLN A 35 44.06 -0.78 -0.60
N TYR A 36 43.06 -1.25 -1.35
CA TYR A 36 41.65 -0.89 -1.22
C TYR A 36 40.77 -2.08 -1.61
N GLY A 37 39.55 -2.14 -1.09
CA GLY A 37 38.59 -3.18 -1.48
C GLY A 37 37.62 -3.55 -0.37
N PHE A 38 37.25 -4.83 -0.35
CA PHE A 38 36.37 -5.43 0.64
C PHE A 38 37.18 -6.33 1.57
N MET A 39 36.90 -6.25 2.86
CA MET A 39 37.50 -7.09 3.88
C MET A 39 36.41 -7.95 4.52
N LYS A 40 36.61 -9.27 4.54
CA LYS A 40 35.77 -10.22 5.26
C LYS A 40 36.49 -10.67 6.52
N PHE A 41 35.84 -10.54 7.65
CA PHE A 41 36.34 -11.08 8.92
C PHE A 41 36.04 -12.58 9.00
N ASP A 42 37.08 -13.39 9.18
CA ASP A 42 36.98 -14.83 9.41
C ASP A 42 36.90 -15.06 10.93
N GLU A 43 35.69 -15.25 11.45
CA GLU A 43 35.46 -15.67 12.84
C GLU A 43 35.45 -17.21 12.87
N ASN A 44 36.12 -17.83 13.85
CA ASN A 44 36.16 -19.29 14.04
C ASN A 44 34.78 -19.95 14.35
N GLU A 45 33.67 -19.25 14.12
CA GLU A 45 32.29 -19.71 14.36
C GLU A 45 31.53 -19.91 13.03
N PRO A 46 31.16 -21.15 12.67
CA PRO A 46 30.63 -21.50 11.34
C PRO A 46 29.21 -20.97 11.02
N ASP A 47 28.50 -20.36 11.98
CA ASP A 47 27.10 -19.93 11.81
C ASP A 47 26.91 -18.41 11.64
N LYS A 48 27.98 -17.60 11.69
CA LYS A 48 27.89 -16.14 11.50
C LYS A 48 28.26 -15.75 10.07
N THR A 49 27.26 -15.46 9.25
CA THR A 49 27.48 -14.79 7.96
C THR A 49 27.93 -13.34 8.19
N THR A 50 29.24 -13.08 8.28
CA THR A 50 29.80 -11.72 8.35
C THR A 50 29.70 -11.04 6.98
N ARG A 51 29.03 -9.87 6.92
CA ARG A 51 29.05 -9.00 5.74
C ARG A 51 30.47 -8.41 5.58
N PRO A 52 30.96 -8.23 4.35
CA PRO A 52 32.26 -7.61 4.12
C PRO A 52 32.24 -6.11 4.40
N SER A 53 33.28 -5.61 5.06
CA SER A 53 33.52 -4.18 5.30
C SER A 53 34.33 -3.57 4.15
N GLN A 54 34.07 -2.32 3.79
CA GLN A 54 34.87 -1.62 2.77
C GLN A 54 36.07 -0.93 3.42
N PHE A 55 37.24 -0.92 2.75
CA PHE A 55 38.42 -0.24 3.27
C PHE A 55 39.25 0.44 2.18
N ILE A 56 39.98 1.49 2.57
CA ILE A 56 40.97 2.17 1.73
C ILE A 56 42.13 2.68 2.60
N ARG A 57 43.37 2.51 2.11
CA ARG A 57 44.56 3.16 2.66
C ARG A 57 44.74 4.55 2.02
N LEU A 58 45.05 5.56 2.82
CA LEU A 58 45.22 6.96 2.41
C LEU A 58 46.46 7.56 3.09
N ALA A 59 47.15 8.50 2.45
CA ALA A 59 48.23 9.22 3.15
C ALA A 59 47.67 10.38 3.99
N LEU A 60 48.42 10.76 5.04
CA LEU A 60 48.02 11.78 6.01
C LEU A 60 47.87 13.20 5.39
N ASP A 61 48.49 13.46 4.25
CA ASP A 61 48.41 14.74 3.52
C ASP A 61 47.22 14.81 2.54
N THR A 62 46.41 13.76 2.43
CA THR A 62 45.21 13.75 1.59
C THR A 62 44.20 14.78 2.06
N ASN A 63 43.67 15.60 1.14
CA ASN A 63 42.63 16.57 1.46
C ASN A 63 41.33 15.87 1.93
N ALA A 64 40.83 16.26 3.09
CA ALA A 64 39.59 15.77 3.69
C ALA A 64 38.36 15.93 2.79
N GLU A 65 38.28 16.99 1.97
CA GLU A 65 37.20 17.19 0.99
C GLU A 65 37.10 16.01 0.01
N THR A 66 38.24 15.59 -0.54
CA THR A 66 38.31 14.48 -1.50
C THR A 66 37.93 13.14 -0.86
N ILE A 67 38.26 12.95 0.42
CA ILE A 67 37.85 11.75 1.20
C ILE A 67 36.32 11.73 1.36
N VAL A 68 35.71 12.85 1.71
CA VAL A 68 34.26 12.95 1.91
C VAL A 68 33.49 12.77 0.59
N GLU A 69 33.98 13.34 -0.52
CA GLU A 69 33.43 13.09 -1.85
C GLU A 69 33.51 11.61 -2.22
N PHE A 70 34.66 10.97 -1.97
CA PHE A 70 34.85 9.54 -2.21
C PHE A 70 33.85 8.68 -1.41
N MET A 71 33.68 8.96 -0.11
CA MET A 71 32.70 8.27 0.74
C MET A 71 31.26 8.36 0.19
N LYS A 72 30.90 9.51 -0.39
CA LYS A 72 29.57 9.75 -0.95
C LYS A 72 29.37 9.11 -2.32
N GLU A 73 30.37 9.24 -3.20
CA GLU A 73 30.25 8.84 -4.60
C GLU A 73 30.66 7.41 -4.86
N ALA A 74 31.79 6.97 -4.30
CA ALA A 74 32.35 5.64 -4.55
C ALA A 74 31.78 4.59 -3.60
N TRP A 75 31.64 4.92 -2.31
CA TRP A 75 31.02 4.03 -1.32
C TRP A 75 29.49 4.13 -1.26
N HIS A 76 28.90 5.10 -1.98
CA HIS A 76 27.46 5.35 -2.00
C HIS A 76 26.83 5.50 -0.61
N LEU A 77 27.57 6.05 0.37
CA LEU A 77 27.03 6.25 1.71
C LEU A 77 25.81 7.19 1.69
N PRO A 78 24.73 6.84 2.42
CA PRO A 78 23.59 7.73 2.55
C PRO A 78 24.01 9.01 3.27
N THR A 79 23.48 10.16 2.81
CA THR A 79 23.76 11.45 3.47
C THR A 79 23.21 11.46 4.89
N PRO A 80 24.03 11.71 5.92
CA PRO A 80 23.59 11.65 7.31
C PRO A 80 22.82 12.91 7.71
N ASP A 81 21.92 12.78 8.70
CA ASP A 81 21.28 13.94 9.35
C ASP A 81 21.97 14.34 10.67
N LEU A 82 22.92 13.54 11.14
CA LEU A 82 23.75 13.77 12.32
C LEU A 82 25.07 12.97 12.18
N ILE A 83 26.17 13.50 12.70
CA ILE A 83 27.43 12.75 12.81
C ILE A 83 27.75 12.57 14.30
N ILE A 84 27.93 11.33 14.73
CA ILE A 84 28.27 10.97 16.10
C ILE A 84 29.73 10.51 16.12
N SER A 85 30.63 11.33 16.65
CA SER A 85 32.03 10.95 16.87
C SER A 85 32.20 10.35 18.26
N VAL A 86 32.54 9.06 18.33
CA VAL A 86 32.78 8.38 19.61
C VAL A 86 34.29 8.38 19.89
N THR A 87 34.66 8.92 21.04
CA THR A 87 36.03 8.98 21.55
C THR A 87 36.08 8.45 22.97
N GLY A 88 37.20 7.87 23.39
CA GLY A 88 37.26 7.23 24.70
C GLY A 88 38.54 6.48 24.98
N GLY A 89 38.49 5.57 25.95
CA GLY A 89 39.62 4.70 26.31
C GLY A 89 40.10 3.87 25.12
N ALA A 90 41.38 4.00 24.77
CA ALA A 90 42.03 3.21 23.70
C ALA A 90 42.57 1.85 24.17
N LYS A 91 42.65 1.65 25.49
CA LYS A 91 43.01 0.36 26.11
C LYS A 91 41.75 -0.36 26.57
N HIS A 92 41.83 -1.67 26.77
CA HIS A 92 40.72 -2.44 27.33
C HIS A 92 40.30 -1.87 28.70
N PHE A 93 39.01 -1.60 28.84
CA PHE A 93 38.36 -1.18 30.09
C PHE A 93 36.97 -1.80 30.15
N GLU A 94 36.41 -1.92 31.34
CA GLU A 94 35.07 -2.50 31.53
C GLU A 94 34.11 -1.44 32.08
N LEU A 95 33.03 -1.21 31.35
CA LEU A 95 31.91 -0.39 31.83
C LEU A 95 31.05 -1.21 32.80
N PRO A 96 30.47 -0.58 33.84
CA PRO A 96 29.44 -1.21 34.66
C PRO A 96 28.32 -1.79 33.78
N ALA A 97 27.91 -3.04 33.99
CA ALA A 97 27.04 -3.79 33.07
C ALA A 97 25.74 -3.04 32.67
N ARG A 98 25.13 -2.31 33.60
CA ARG A 98 23.93 -1.49 33.32
C ARG A 98 24.25 -0.26 32.49
N LEU A 99 25.34 0.44 32.79
CA LEU A 99 25.81 1.60 32.03
C LEU A 99 26.22 1.18 30.61
N ARG A 100 26.90 0.03 30.47
CA ARG A 100 27.23 -0.59 29.19
C ARG A 100 25.99 -0.81 28.32
N LEU A 101 24.94 -1.41 28.89
CA LEU A 101 23.68 -1.62 28.17
C LEU A 101 22.98 -0.30 27.81
N ALA A 102 22.94 0.67 28.74
CA ALA A 102 22.34 1.97 28.50
C ALA A 102 23.07 2.75 27.40
N PHE A 103 24.40 2.71 27.40
CA PHE A 103 25.26 3.28 26.37
C PHE A 103 25.02 2.63 25.00
N GLN A 104 25.12 1.30 24.92
CA GLN A 104 24.93 0.57 23.66
C GLN A 104 23.54 0.81 23.05
N LEU A 105 22.47 0.71 23.86
CA LEU A 105 21.11 0.93 23.38
C LEU A 105 20.85 2.38 22.99
N GLY A 106 21.31 3.33 23.81
CA GLY A 106 21.07 4.74 23.56
C GLY A 106 21.84 5.29 22.36
N LEU A 107 23.09 4.84 22.14
CA LEU A 107 23.88 5.20 20.97
C LEU A 107 23.23 4.70 19.67
N LEU A 108 22.82 3.43 19.64
CA LEU A 108 22.15 2.85 18.47
C LEU A 108 20.78 3.50 18.22
N SER A 109 20.02 3.78 19.28
CA SER A 109 18.73 4.47 19.18
C SER A 109 18.90 5.86 18.58
N ALA A 110 19.91 6.62 19.03
CA ALA A 110 20.26 7.91 18.45
C ALA A 110 20.62 7.78 16.96
N ALA A 111 21.55 6.87 16.62
CA ALA A 111 22.00 6.73 15.25
C ALA A 111 20.90 6.25 14.29
N ALA A 112 20.03 5.34 14.73
CA ALA A 112 18.91 4.84 13.93
C ALA A 112 17.81 5.90 13.73
N THR A 113 17.48 6.66 14.78
CA THR A 113 16.39 7.67 14.71
C THR A 113 16.78 8.91 13.93
N THR A 114 18.06 9.30 13.94
CA THR A 114 18.55 10.50 13.24
C THR A 114 19.36 10.16 11.98
N ASN A 115 19.30 8.93 11.46
CA ASN A 115 20.08 8.51 10.28
C ASN A 115 21.55 8.98 10.37
N ALA A 116 22.22 8.66 11.48
CA ALA A 116 23.54 9.19 11.79
C ALA A 116 24.67 8.33 11.24
N TRP A 117 25.80 8.97 10.91
CA TRP A 117 27.09 8.28 10.80
C TRP A 117 27.74 8.16 12.17
N ILE A 118 28.27 6.98 12.48
CA ILE A 118 29.07 6.76 13.70
C ILE A 118 30.54 6.72 13.30
N ILE A 119 31.33 7.69 13.76
CA ILE A 119 32.78 7.75 13.52
C ILE A 119 33.52 7.31 14.77
N THR A 120 34.47 6.38 14.61
CA THR A 120 35.26 5.82 15.71
C THR A 120 36.73 5.67 15.30
N ALA A 121 37.59 5.23 16.22
CA ALA A 121 38.99 4.90 15.93
C ALA A 121 39.20 3.59 15.14
N GLY A 122 38.15 2.79 14.88
CA GLY A 122 38.19 1.57 14.05
C GLY A 122 38.98 0.37 14.60
N THR A 123 39.74 0.52 15.68
CA THR A 123 40.53 -0.56 16.28
C THR A 123 39.71 -1.38 17.28
N ASN A 124 39.97 -2.69 17.38
CA ASN A 124 39.35 -3.62 18.32
C ASN A 124 39.93 -3.46 19.73
N ALA A 125 39.80 -2.27 20.31
CA ALA A 125 40.22 -1.98 21.67
C ALA A 125 39.35 -0.92 22.36
N GLY A 126 39.18 -1.07 23.67
CA GLY A 126 38.48 -0.10 24.53
C GLY A 126 37.05 0.20 24.06
N VAL A 127 36.69 1.49 23.96
CA VAL A 127 35.30 1.92 23.70
C VAL A 127 34.76 1.42 22.35
N VAL A 128 35.65 1.24 21.37
CA VAL A 128 35.26 0.83 20.01
C VAL A 128 34.69 -0.59 20.01
N THR A 129 35.19 -1.47 20.88
CA THR A 129 34.65 -2.83 21.07
C THR A 129 33.22 -2.80 21.61
N GLU A 130 32.89 -1.82 22.45
CA GLU A 130 31.54 -1.64 22.97
C GLU A 130 30.57 -1.16 21.89
N VAL A 131 31.03 -0.28 20.99
CA VAL A 131 30.28 0.18 19.82
C VAL A 131 30.07 -0.97 18.83
N GLY A 132 31.12 -1.76 18.54
CA GLY A 132 31.04 -2.92 17.67
C GLY A 132 30.06 -3.99 18.18
N GLY A 133 30.11 -4.29 19.48
CA GLY A 133 29.14 -5.18 20.14
C GLY A 133 27.70 -4.67 20.08
N ALA A 134 27.50 -3.34 20.11
CA ALA A 134 26.19 -2.72 19.92
C ALA A 134 25.68 -2.94 18.48
N LEU A 135 26.51 -2.61 17.48
CA LEU A 135 26.18 -2.75 16.06
C LEU A 135 25.81 -4.19 15.70
N ASN A 136 26.53 -5.17 16.24
CA ASN A 136 26.23 -6.58 16.00
C ASN A 136 24.84 -6.98 16.49
N LYS A 137 24.46 -6.56 17.71
CA LYS A 137 23.12 -6.80 18.28
C LYS A 137 22.02 -6.14 17.45
N TYR A 138 22.25 -4.91 16.96
CA TYR A 138 21.31 -4.20 16.10
C TYR A 138 21.11 -4.91 14.77
N ARG A 139 22.20 -5.33 14.12
CA ARG A 139 22.20 -6.04 12.85
C ARG A 139 21.46 -7.37 12.94
N TYR A 140 21.68 -8.14 14.02
CA TYR A 140 20.97 -9.39 14.25
C TYR A 140 19.45 -9.17 14.40
N LYS A 141 19.03 -8.10 15.09
CA LYS A 141 17.62 -7.79 15.31
C LYS A 141 16.91 -7.32 14.04
N ASN A 142 17.58 -6.55 13.19
CA ASN A 142 16.98 -5.87 12.03
C ASN A 142 17.35 -6.50 10.68
N GLN A 143 17.82 -7.75 10.69
CA GLN A 143 18.25 -8.46 9.47
C GLN A 143 17.15 -8.57 8.40
N LYS A 144 15.87 -8.59 8.81
CA LYS A 144 14.70 -8.65 7.92
C LYS A 144 14.42 -7.33 7.19
N ASP A 145 14.73 -6.20 7.82
CA ASP A 145 14.39 -4.86 7.30
C ASP A 145 15.51 -4.25 6.45
N GLY A 146 16.69 -4.89 6.40
CA GLY A 146 17.83 -4.44 5.62
C GLY A 146 18.47 -3.12 6.10
N LEU A 147 18.04 -2.57 7.24
CA LEU A 147 18.59 -1.33 7.81
C LEU A 147 19.97 -1.57 8.44
N GLU A 148 20.96 -0.82 7.99
CA GLU A 148 22.33 -0.84 8.49
C GLU A 148 22.76 0.59 8.85
N ILE A 149 23.43 0.74 10.01
CA ILE A 149 23.93 2.03 10.48
C ILE A 149 25.37 2.17 9.95
N PRO A 150 25.68 3.21 9.13
CA PRO A 150 27.04 3.44 8.68
C PRO A 150 27.97 3.75 9.86
N CYS A 151 28.89 2.82 10.13
CA CYS A 151 29.96 3.01 11.11
C CYS A 151 31.32 3.02 10.42
N ILE A 152 32.01 4.15 10.54
CA ILE A 152 33.27 4.47 9.88
C ILE A 152 34.38 4.41 10.93
N GLY A 153 35.36 3.52 10.72
CA GLY A 153 36.56 3.42 11.53
C GLY A 153 37.71 4.17 10.90
N ILE A 154 38.24 5.21 11.55
CA ILE A 154 39.44 5.93 11.13
C ILE A 154 40.60 5.44 11.98
N ALA A 155 41.47 4.62 11.38
CA ALA A 155 42.57 3.94 12.06
C ALA A 155 43.92 4.31 11.43
N SER A 156 44.99 4.30 12.23
CA SER A 156 46.35 4.46 11.72
C SER A 156 46.82 3.16 11.06
N TRP A 157 47.32 3.25 9.84
CA TRP A 157 47.90 2.13 9.10
C TRP A 157 49.10 1.54 9.84
N GLY A 158 49.97 2.40 10.39
CA GLY A 158 51.10 2.03 11.28
C GLY A 158 50.69 1.10 12.43
N TYR A 159 49.64 1.50 13.14
CA TYR A 159 49.15 0.84 14.35
C TYR A 159 48.29 -0.41 14.09
N THR A 160 47.90 -0.69 12.83
CA THR A 160 47.00 -1.79 12.47
C THR A 160 47.75 -3.13 12.36
N ALA A 161 47.23 -4.17 13.02
CA ALA A 161 47.75 -5.54 12.94
C ALA A 161 47.31 -6.23 11.64
N GLY A 162 48.11 -7.20 11.15
CA GLY A 162 47.72 -8.03 10.00
C GLY A 162 47.73 -7.33 8.64
N LYS A 163 48.52 -6.26 8.46
CA LYS A 163 48.61 -5.45 7.22
C LYS A 163 48.78 -6.26 5.93
N ASN A 164 49.57 -7.35 6.00
CA ASN A 164 49.82 -8.23 4.85
C ASN A 164 48.56 -8.94 4.33
N GLN A 165 47.51 -9.06 5.17
CA GLN A 165 46.22 -9.65 4.81
C GLN A 165 45.34 -8.67 4.01
N LEU A 166 45.65 -7.37 4.06
CA LEU A 166 44.90 -6.29 3.42
C LEU A 166 45.43 -5.94 2.03
N ASP A 167 46.38 -6.72 1.51
CA ASP A 167 46.86 -6.60 0.15
C ASP A 167 46.08 -7.54 -0.79
N PRO A 168 45.28 -7.01 -1.73
CA PRO A 168 44.51 -7.82 -2.66
C PRO A 168 45.36 -8.69 -3.60
N LEU A 169 46.64 -8.36 -3.78
CA LEU A 169 47.57 -9.10 -4.64
C LEU A 169 48.20 -10.28 -3.90
N LEU A 170 48.48 -10.14 -2.59
CA LEU A 170 49.06 -11.21 -1.76
C LEU A 170 48.02 -12.24 -1.32
N SER A 171 46.77 -11.82 -1.09
CA SER A 171 45.68 -12.70 -0.63
C SER A 171 45.21 -13.73 -1.68
N GLN A 172 45.58 -13.56 -2.95
CA GLN A 172 45.26 -14.51 -4.05
C GLN A 172 46.05 -15.83 -4.00
N THR A 173 47.05 -15.96 -3.14
CA THR A 173 47.97 -17.11 -3.12
C THR A 173 47.41 -18.40 -2.49
N SER A 174 46.17 -18.40 -1.98
CA SER A 174 45.55 -19.59 -1.37
C SER A 174 44.47 -20.30 -2.21
N VAL A 175 44.17 -19.84 -3.43
CA VAL A 175 43.12 -20.42 -4.30
C VAL A 175 43.71 -21.14 -5.54
N THR A 176 45.02 -21.32 -5.63
CA THR A 176 45.67 -21.99 -6.78
C THR A 176 45.64 -23.51 -6.69
N SER A 177 44.44 -24.10 -6.76
CA SER A 177 44.28 -25.49 -7.20
C SER A 177 43.01 -25.71 -8.03
N ALA A 178 42.58 -24.74 -8.83
CA ALA A 178 41.67 -24.97 -9.95
C ALA A 178 41.61 -23.73 -10.84
N VAL A 179 42.37 -23.76 -11.94
CA VAL A 179 42.00 -23.29 -13.29
C VAL A 179 43.29 -23.19 -14.08
N SER A 180 43.46 -24.17 -14.95
CA SER A 180 44.53 -24.28 -15.91
C SER A 180 44.46 -23.20 -16.99
N LYS A 181 45.65 -22.73 -17.39
CA LYS A 181 46.03 -22.26 -18.75
C LYS A 181 45.10 -21.24 -19.44
N GLY A 182 45.56 -19.99 -19.46
CA GLY A 182 45.08 -18.99 -20.42
C GLY A 182 45.79 -17.65 -20.25
N SER A 183 46.83 -17.44 -21.04
CA SER A 183 47.53 -16.16 -21.22
C SER A 183 46.54 -15.01 -21.48
N TRP A 184 46.52 -13.99 -20.61
CA TRP A 184 45.89 -12.69 -20.90
C TRP A 184 46.70 -11.53 -20.29
N LEU A 185 47.90 -11.31 -20.82
CA LEU A 185 48.51 -9.98 -20.86
C LEU A 185 47.76 -9.14 -21.91
N SER A 186 46.58 -8.61 -21.59
CA SER A 186 46.09 -7.31 -22.08
C SER A 186 44.73 -7.00 -21.47
N LYS A 187 44.53 -5.71 -21.17
CA LYS A 187 43.31 -5.03 -20.68
C LYS A 187 43.17 -4.93 -19.16
N LYS A 188 43.51 -3.72 -18.71
CA LYS A 188 43.19 -3.07 -17.43
C LYS A 188 41.80 -3.47 -16.91
N PRO A 189 41.64 -3.81 -15.62
CA PRO A 189 40.34 -4.20 -15.08
C PRO A 189 39.40 -2.99 -15.01
N ALA A 190 38.19 -3.18 -15.53
CA ALA A 190 37.11 -2.22 -15.50
C ALA A 190 36.49 -2.17 -14.09
N PHE A 191 36.44 -0.98 -13.51
CA PHE A 191 35.58 -0.64 -12.37
C PHE A 191 34.11 -0.81 -12.80
N ASN A 192 33.45 -1.88 -12.37
CA ASN A 192 32.01 -2.04 -12.47
C ASN A 192 31.43 -2.13 -11.06
N PHE A 193 30.86 -1.02 -10.58
CA PHE A 193 30.03 -1.01 -9.38
C PHE A 193 28.60 -0.64 -9.76
N GLY A 194 27.69 -1.55 -9.48
CA GLY A 194 26.28 -1.28 -9.47
C GLY A 194 25.58 -2.40 -8.73
N ILE A 195 25.17 -2.16 -7.48
CA ILE A 195 24.20 -3.02 -6.80
C ILE A 195 23.30 -2.14 -5.91
N ASN A 196 22.12 -1.83 -6.41
CA ASN A 196 20.90 -1.99 -5.62
C ASN A 196 20.22 -3.24 -6.20
N SER A 197 19.89 -4.20 -5.34
CA SER A 197 19.42 -5.55 -5.64
C SER A 197 20.51 -6.51 -6.12
N LEU A 198 20.94 -7.42 -5.26
CA LEU A 198 21.20 -8.82 -5.61
C LEU A 198 21.40 -9.64 -4.35
N HIS A 199 20.53 -10.63 -4.21
CA HIS A 199 20.77 -11.84 -3.43
C HIS A 199 22.19 -12.34 -3.70
N PHE A 200 22.96 -12.56 -2.63
CA PHE A 200 24.33 -13.06 -2.72
C PHE A 200 24.33 -14.54 -3.14
N THR A 201 24.26 -14.79 -4.44
CA THR A 201 24.71 -16.04 -5.06
C THR A 201 25.64 -15.69 -6.22
N GLY A 202 26.94 -15.76 -5.96
CA GLY A 202 27.99 -15.92 -6.96
C GLY A 202 28.17 -14.79 -7.98
N GLN A 203 28.97 -13.77 -7.66
CA GLN A 203 29.90 -13.07 -8.56
C GLN A 203 30.49 -11.82 -7.88
N ALA A 204 31.72 -11.91 -7.35
CA ALA A 204 32.68 -10.81 -7.22
C ALA A 204 33.97 -11.31 -6.53
N ALA A 205 34.81 -12.05 -7.26
CA ALA A 205 36.13 -12.51 -6.79
C ALA A 205 37.26 -11.47 -7.05
N TYR A 206 36.93 -10.19 -7.20
CA TYR A 206 37.91 -9.13 -7.46
C TYR A 206 37.95 -8.18 -6.26
N GLY A 207 39.00 -8.28 -5.43
CA GLY A 207 39.30 -7.34 -4.34
C GLY A 207 38.72 -7.67 -2.95
N MET A 208 38.41 -8.95 -2.67
CA MET A 208 37.96 -9.40 -1.34
C MET A 208 39.15 -9.99 -0.55
N CYS A 209 39.52 -9.36 0.55
CA CYS A 209 40.57 -9.79 1.48
C CYS A 209 39.96 -10.51 2.68
N ASN A 210 40.51 -11.66 3.09
CA ASN A 210 40.14 -12.30 4.34
C ASN A 210 41.05 -11.78 5.45
N TYR A 211 40.46 -11.21 6.49
CA TYR A 211 41.16 -10.68 7.65
C TYR A 211 40.84 -11.53 8.87
N VAL A 212 41.86 -12.22 9.37
CA VAL A 212 41.80 -12.99 10.60
C VAL A 212 42.24 -12.11 11.75
N VAL A 213 41.35 -11.94 12.72
CA VAL A 213 41.64 -11.24 13.96
C VAL A 213 42.61 -12.08 14.78
N LYS A 214 43.90 -11.73 14.77
CA LYS A 214 44.92 -12.39 15.58
C LYS A 214 44.92 -11.81 17.00
N GLU A 215 44.99 -12.67 18.02
CA GLU A 215 45.15 -12.23 19.40
C GLU A 215 46.55 -11.65 19.63
N LYS A 216 46.60 -10.34 19.91
CA LYS A 216 47.71 -9.55 20.48
C LYS A 216 49.07 -9.61 19.77
N GLU A 217 49.34 -8.59 18.95
CA GLU A 217 50.70 -8.07 18.75
C GLU A 217 50.97 -6.99 19.81
N GLU A 218 52.07 -7.06 20.57
CA GLU A 218 52.33 -6.16 21.73
C GLU A 218 52.30 -4.64 21.39
N LYS A 219 52.48 -4.28 20.12
CA LYS A 219 52.51 -2.88 19.64
C LYS A 219 51.40 -2.50 18.66
N ARG A 220 50.61 -3.45 18.17
CA ARG A 220 49.62 -3.23 17.09
C ARG A 220 48.25 -3.77 17.47
N CYS A 221 47.20 -3.12 17.00
CA CYS A 221 45.82 -3.47 17.32
C CYS A 221 45.09 -4.00 16.09
N ALA A 222 44.25 -5.03 16.28
CA ALA A 222 43.39 -5.54 15.21
C ALA A 222 42.28 -4.53 14.86
N LEU A 223 41.70 -4.65 13.67
CA LEU A 223 40.50 -3.89 13.28
C LEU A 223 39.24 -4.51 13.89
N GLU A 224 38.22 -3.68 14.15
CA GLU A 224 36.95 -4.11 14.76
C GLU A 224 36.01 -4.81 13.74
N PRO A 225 35.58 -6.06 13.97
CA PRO A 225 34.78 -6.83 12.98
C PRO A 225 33.42 -6.25 12.59
N ASN A 226 32.83 -5.43 13.45
CA ASN A 226 31.43 -4.99 13.32
C ASN A 226 31.27 -3.64 12.61
N HIS A 227 32.36 -3.04 12.14
CA HIS A 227 32.34 -1.79 11.40
C HIS A 227 32.03 -1.99 9.93
N THR A 228 31.40 -0.99 9.31
CA THR A 228 30.99 -1.07 7.90
C THR A 228 32.09 -0.58 6.94
N HIS A 229 32.83 0.46 7.33
CA HIS A 229 33.81 1.13 6.48
C HIS A 229 35.09 1.47 7.28
N PHE A 230 36.24 1.43 6.63
CA PHE A 230 37.55 1.75 7.22
C PHE A 230 38.35 2.74 6.38
N LEU A 231 38.79 3.81 7.02
CA LEU A 231 39.79 4.75 6.50
C LEU A 231 41.11 4.47 7.23
N LEU A 232 42.10 3.97 6.51
CA LEU A 232 43.41 3.60 7.07
C LEU A 232 44.43 4.67 6.69
N LEU A 233 44.76 5.54 7.65
CA LEU A 233 45.61 6.70 7.45
C LEU A 233 47.07 6.36 7.68
N ASP A 234 47.91 6.71 6.72
CA ASP A 234 49.32 6.38 6.72
C ASP A 234 50.21 7.63 6.76
N ASP A 235 51.04 7.70 7.79
CA ASP A 235 52.03 8.74 8.02
C ASP A 235 53.47 8.18 8.00
N GLY A 236 53.64 6.89 7.70
CA GLY A 236 54.93 6.19 7.77
C GLY A 236 55.40 5.92 9.21
N THR A 237 54.56 6.13 10.23
CA THR A 237 54.92 5.87 11.63
C THR A 237 53.93 4.94 12.33
N ASP A 238 54.36 4.27 13.39
CA ASP A 238 53.49 3.40 14.20
C ASP A 238 52.70 4.20 15.28
N ARG A 239 52.64 5.54 15.20
CA ARG A 239 52.02 6.38 16.23
C ARG A 239 50.55 6.68 15.93
N PRO A 240 49.59 6.25 16.76
CA PRO A 240 48.16 6.49 16.53
C PRO A 240 47.71 7.93 16.81
N GLU A 241 48.55 8.78 17.39
CA GLU A 241 48.19 10.17 17.75
C GLU A 241 48.32 11.14 16.57
N HIS A 242 49.16 10.84 15.58
CA HIS A 242 49.42 11.74 14.44
C HIS A 242 48.22 11.88 13.49
N ILE A 243 47.26 10.96 13.53
CA ILE A 243 46.09 10.96 12.65
C ILE A 243 44.94 11.87 13.16
N LEU A 244 45.04 12.36 14.40
CA LEU A 244 43.97 13.13 15.04
C LEU A 244 43.60 14.43 14.29
N PRO A 245 44.56 15.24 13.78
CA PRO A 245 44.22 16.44 13.02
C PRO A 245 43.41 16.14 11.76
N LEU A 246 43.86 15.16 10.95
CA LEU A 246 43.13 14.79 9.73
C LEU A 246 41.76 14.19 10.05
N ARG A 247 41.62 13.43 11.15
CA ARG A 247 40.31 12.97 11.62
C ARG A 247 39.38 14.15 11.92
N ALA A 248 39.87 15.17 12.64
CA ALA A 248 39.09 16.37 12.94
C ALA A 248 38.69 17.10 11.64
N ASP A 249 39.59 17.19 10.66
CA ASP A 249 39.30 17.78 9.35
C ASP A 249 38.23 16.98 8.59
N ILE A 250 38.32 15.65 8.54
CA ILE A 250 37.31 14.79 7.91
C ILE A 250 35.94 14.97 8.58
N GLU A 251 35.90 15.00 9.91
CA GLU A 251 34.67 15.26 10.67
C GLU A 251 34.09 16.64 10.28
N MET A 252 34.90 17.70 10.28
CA MET A 252 34.48 19.06 9.96
C MET A 252 34.03 19.26 8.50
N PHE A 253 34.73 18.66 7.54
CA PHE A 253 34.34 18.70 6.13
C PHE A 253 33.04 17.93 5.88
N SER A 254 32.80 16.85 6.62
CA SER A 254 31.55 16.08 6.53
C SER A 254 30.29 16.91 6.86
N ARG A 255 30.43 18.07 7.52
CA ARG A 255 29.31 19.01 7.79
C ARG A 255 28.73 19.62 6.52
N HIS A 256 29.52 19.72 5.45
CA HIS A 256 29.17 20.43 4.21
C HIS A 256 28.55 19.50 3.15
N ILE A 257 28.27 18.24 3.48
CA ILE A 257 27.71 17.28 2.51
C ILE A 257 26.31 17.74 2.06
N LYS A 258 26.19 18.18 0.80
CA LYS A 258 24.91 18.58 0.20
C LYS A 258 23.99 17.38 -0.09
N LYS A 259 22.71 17.49 0.24
CA LYS A 259 21.68 16.49 -0.11
C LYS A 259 21.27 16.62 -1.59
N LYS A 260 21.29 15.52 -2.34
CA LYS A 260 21.01 15.47 -3.79
C LYS A 260 19.59 15.92 -4.21
N ASN A 261 18.64 16.07 -3.29
CA ASN A 261 17.22 16.35 -3.59
C ASN A 261 16.68 17.68 -3.01
N ALA A 262 17.55 18.55 -2.49
CA ALA A 262 17.15 19.88 -2.08
C ALA A 262 17.17 20.80 -3.31
N SER A 263 16.01 21.33 -3.70
CA SER A 263 15.93 22.50 -4.58
C SER A 263 16.84 23.60 -4.04
N ASP A 264 17.62 24.25 -4.91
CA ASP A 264 18.71 25.21 -4.64
C ASP A 264 18.41 26.33 -3.62
N ASP A 265 17.16 26.57 -3.24
CA ASP A 265 16.74 27.69 -2.37
C ASP A 265 16.65 27.38 -0.86
N THR A 266 16.83 26.14 -0.41
CA THR A 266 16.87 25.88 1.04
C THR A 266 18.27 26.14 1.58
N VAL A 267 18.47 27.32 2.20
CA VAL A 267 19.65 27.74 2.99
C VAL A 267 20.48 26.53 3.45
N ASP A 268 21.71 26.41 2.91
CA ASP A 268 22.71 25.37 3.15
C ASP A 268 22.81 25.05 4.67
N ALA A 269 22.02 24.10 5.15
CA ALA A 269 22.02 23.70 6.55
C ALA A 269 23.13 22.68 6.79
N LEU A 270 24.17 23.08 7.52
CA LEU A 270 25.28 22.22 7.92
C LEU A 270 24.78 21.02 8.74
N ILE A 271 25.34 19.84 8.49
CA ILE A 271 25.05 18.65 9.28
C ILE A 271 25.67 18.84 10.68
N PRO A 272 24.91 18.64 11.77
CA PRO A 272 25.44 18.75 13.12
C PRO A 272 26.38 17.59 13.45
N ILE A 273 27.41 17.87 14.25
CA ILE A 273 28.31 16.87 14.82
C ILE A 273 28.13 16.88 16.33
N VAL A 274 28.20 15.71 16.95
CA VAL A 274 28.26 15.55 18.40
C VAL A 274 29.35 14.55 18.75
N MET A 275 30.18 14.90 19.73
CA MET A 275 31.20 14.01 20.27
C MET A 275 30.67 13.31 21.53
N VAL A 276 30.84 12.00 21.63
CA VAL A 276 30.50 11.22 22.84
C VAL A 276 31.78 10.70 23.46
N LEU A 277 32.06 11.13 24.69
CA LEU A 277 33.21 10.73 25.48
C LEU A 277 32.84 9.63 26.47
N VAL A 278 33.51 8.48 26.37
CA VAL A 278 33.38 7.34 27.29
C VAL A 278 34.74 6.92 27.79
N GLU A 279 34.96 7.00 29.11
CA GLU A 279 36.30 6.96 29.68
C GLU A 279 37.21 8.03 29.02
N GLY A 280 38.53 7.90 29.09
CA GLY A 280 39.44 8.77 28.34
C GLY A 280 40.85 8.81 28.90
N GLY A 281 41.84 8.74 28.00
CA GLY A 281 43.26 9.03 28.27
C GLY A 281 43.68 10.37 27.63
N ARG A 282 44.99 10.60 27.48
CA ARG A 282 45.55 11.84 26.93
C ARG A 282 44.95 12.22 25.57
N SER A 283 44.96 11.29 24.61
CA SER A 283 44.44 11.52 23.25
C SER A 283 42.94 11.85 23.23
N ALA A 284 42.13 11.16 24.05
CA ALA A 284 40.70 11.42 24.13
C ALA A 284 40.39 12.83 24.67
N ILE A 285 41.14 13.30 25.68
CA ILE A 285 40.98 14.67 26.20
C ILE A 285 41.45 15.70 25.17
N GLN A 286 42.53 15.41 24.43
CA GLN A 286 42.97 16.29 23.34
C GLN A 286 41.90 16.42 22.24
N CYS A 287 41.25 15.33 21.84
CA CYS A 287 40.11 15.37 20.92
C CYS A 287 38.95 16.21 21.46
N VAL A 288 38.68 16.16 22.77
CA VAL A 288 37.66 16.99 23.41
C VAL A 288 38.05 18.48 23.34
N CYS A 289 39.31 18.82 23.60
CA CYS A 289 39.78 20.20 23.45
C CYS A 289 39.63 20.71 22.01
N GLU A 290 40.01 19.90 21.01
CA GLU A 290 39.86 20.21 19.58
C GLU A 290 38.37 20.33 19.18
N ALA A 291 37.50 19.47 19.72
CA ALA A 291 36.05 19.55 19.52
C ALA A 291 35.46 20.85 20.09
N LEU A 292 35.86 21.26 21.30
CA LEU A 292 35.38 22.51 21.92
C LEU A 292 35.88 23.75 21.18
N LEU A 293 37.09 23.71 20.62
CA LEU A 293 37.63 24.78 19.76
C LEU A 293 36.82 24.92 18.47
N SER A 294 36.38 23.81 17.88
CA SER A 294 35.59 23.76 16.65
C SER A 294 34.08 23.97 16.82
N ASN A 295 33.61 24.39 18.00
CA ASN A 295 32.17 24.52 18.35
C ASN A 295 31.38 23.21 18.23
N THR A 296 32.02 22.07 18.50
CA THR A 296 31.36 20.76 18.48
C THR A 296 30.87 20.41 19.89
N PRO A 297 29.57 20.12 20.10
CA PRO A 297 29.05 19.70 21.40
C PRO A 297 29.64 18.35 21.85
N VAL A 298 29.91 18.25 23.14
CA VAL A 298 30.51 17.06 23.78
C VAL A 298 29.56 16.50 24.83
N VAL A 299 29.18 15.24 24.67
CA VAL A 299 28.42 14.47 25.66
C VAL A 299 29.39 13.63 26.47
N VAL A 300 29.45 13.86 27.79
CA VAL A 300 30.32 13.13 28.70
C VAL A 300 29.50 12.11 29.47
N VAL A 301 29.86 10.82 29.35
CA VAL A 301 29.22 9.74 30.10
C VAL A 301 29.81 9.67 31.50
N LYS A 302 29.03 10.11 32.50
CA LYS A 302 29.43 10.04 33.91
C LYS A 302 29.56 8.59 34.38
N ASP A 303 30.47 8.34 35.31
CA ASP A 303 30.74 7.03 35.92
C ASP A 303 31.32 6.01 34.91
N SER A 304 31.88 6.53 33.80
CA SER A 304 32.63 5.73 32.81
C SER A 304 34.12 5.64 33.09
N GLY A 305 34.67 6.47 34.00
CA GLY A 305 36.07 6.40 34.46
C GLY A 305 37.03 7.44 33.87
N ARG A 306 38.20 7.57 34.52
CA ARG A 306 39.38 8.37 34.10
C ARG A 306 39.04 9.80 33.63
N GLY A 307 39.29 10.11 32.35
CA GLY A 307 39.15 11.45 31.78
C GLY A 307 37.72 11.97 31.74
N ALA A 308 36.73 11.09 31.56
CA ALA A 308 35.31 11.48 31.58
C ALA A 308 34.89 11.99 32.97
N ASP A 309 35.24 11.26 34.03
CA ASP A 309 34.92 11.65 35.41
C ASP A 309 35.70 12.88 35.87
N LEU A 310 36.95 13.04 35.40
CA LEU A 310 37.72 14.28 35.61
C LEU A 310 36.98 15.49 35.05
N ILE A 311 36.49 15.42 33.81
CA ILE A 311 35.75 16.51 33.18
C ILE A 311 34.45 16.79 33.94
N VAL A 312 33.72 15.75 34.38
CA VAL A 312 32.50 15.92 35.18
C VAL A 312 32.79 16.62 36.52
N ASP A 313 33.83 16.20 37.24
CA ASP A 313 34.22 16.81 38.51
C ASP A 313 34.63 18.28 38.32
N LEU A 314 35.37 18.61 37.24
CA LEU A 314 35.76 19.98 36.91
C LEU A 314 34.56 20.86 36.53
N ILE A 315 33.65 20.38 35.67
CA ILE A 315 32.46 21.13 35.27
C ILE A 315 31.56 21.40 36.48
N ARG A 316 31.43 20.45 37.41
CA ARG A 316 30.70 20.67 38.67
C ARG A 316 31.30 21.85 39.45
N ILE A 317 32.62 21.92 39.58
CA ILE A 317 33.31 23.02 40.24
C ILE A 317 32.99 24.35 39.53
N PHE A 318 33.11 24.40 38.19
CA PHE A 318 32.80 25.60 37.41
C PHE A 318 31.31 26.01 37.43
N SER A 319 30.40 25.05 37.64
CA SER A 319 28.94 25.28 37.64
C SER A 319 28.38 25.78 38.98
N THR A 320 29.15 25.73 40.07
CA THR A 320 28.73 26.20 41.42
C THR A 320 28.42 27.71 41.52
N GLU A 321 28.48 28.46 40.42
CA GLU A 321 28.14 29.89 40.39
C GLU A 321 26.64 30.21 40.42
N LEU A 322 25.72 29.26 40.14
CA LEU A 322 24.32 29.62 39.83
C LEU A 322 23.21 29.23 40.84
N ILE A 323 23.49 28.68 42.02
CA ILE A 323 22.41 28.22 42.94
C ILE A 323 21.74 29.37 43.75
N ASN A 324 22.06 30.64 43.50
CA ASN A 324 21.48 31.74 44.29
C ASN A 324 20.28 32.48 43.70
N HIS A 325 19.77 32.09 42.53
CA HIS A 325 18.50 32.65 42.06
C HIS A 325 17.58 31.58 41.50
N THR A 326 16.66 31.15 42.38
CA THR A 326 15.21 30.91 42.17
C THR A 326 14.72 29.60 42.81
N HIS A 327 13.64 29.77 43.59
CA HIS A 327 12.76 28.77 44.19
C HIS A 327 13.23 27.94 45.39
N VAL A 328 12.85 28.52 46.56
CA VAL A 328 12.45 27.85 47.80
C VAL A 328 11.75 26.51 47.55
N VAL A 329 12.34 25.41 48.01
CA VAL A 329 11.62 24.27 48.59
C VAL A 329 12.34 23.85 49.85
N LYS A 330 11.61 23.91 50.97
CA LYS A 330 12.02 23.41 52.28
C LYS A 330 12.18 21.88 52.20
N SER A 331 13.32 21.36 52.63
CA SER A 331 13.34 20.08 53.34
C SER A 331 14.41 20.12 54.41
N GLU A 332 13.96 19.94 55.64
CA GLU A 332 14.73 19.90 56.87
C GLU A 332 15.80 18.81 56.81
N THR A 333 17.04 19.19 57.08
CA THR A 333 17.96 18.34 57.84
C THR A 333 18.58 19.21 58.93
N LYS A 334 18.21 18.86 60.16
CA LYS A 334 18.84 19.34 61.38
C LYS A 334 20.26 18.80 61.46
N ASP A 335 21.10 19.62 62.09
CA ASP A 335 22.36 19.27 62.74
C ASP A 335 23.60 19.09 61.83
N LEU A 336 24.32 20.19 61.64
CA LEU A 336 25.66 20.36 62.21
C LEU A 336 26.12 21.81 62.04
N HIS A 337 26.22 22.51 63.17
CA HIS A 337 26.79 23.84 63.29
C HIS A 337 28.27 23.82 62.86
N PHE A 338 28.61 24.51 61.77
CA PHE A 338 29.92 25.15 61.67
C PHE A 338 29.83 26.50 60.93
N ASN A 339 30.33 27.53 61.61
CA ASN A 339 30.28 28.94 61.24
C ASN A 339 30.81 29.22 59.83
N ARG A 340 29.98 29.82 58.95
CA ARG A 340 30.45 30.46 57.71
C ARG A 340 30.27 31.96 57.79
N ARG A 341 31.26 32.64 58.36
CA ARG A 341 31.45 34.08 58.20
C ARG A 341 31.65 34.39 56.71
N ARG A 342 31.05 35.51 56.27
CA ARG A 342 31.29 36.20 55.00
C ARG A 342 32.77 36.14 54.63
N SER A 343 33.12 35.31 53.65
CA SER A 343 34.43 35.34 53.02
C SER A 343 34.25 35.84 51.59
N SER A 344 34.97 36.91 51.29
CA SER A 344 34.93 37.72 50.08
C SER A 344 35.11 36.88 48.80
N SER A 345 34.74 37.44 47.65
CA SER A 345 34.95 36.88 46.31
C SER A 345 36.34 36.26 46.10
N PHE A 346 37.38 36.78 46.76
CA PHE A 346 38.73 36.22 46.77
C PHE A 346 38.84 34.84 47.43
N ALA A 347 38.13 34.57 48.53
CA ALA A 347 38.17 33.27 49.19
C ALA A 347 37.48 32.17 48.39
N LYS A 348 36.44 32.52 47.59
CA LYS A 348 35.80 31.59 46.66
C LYS A 348 36.72 31.23 45.49
N ALA A 349 37.46 32.20 44.94
CA ALA A 349 38.44 31.93 43.89
C ALA A 349 39.61 31.08 44.41
N SER A 350 40.12 31.37 45.62
CA SER A 350 41.15 30.55 46.26
C SER A 350 40.67 29.13 46.58
N LEU A 351 39.44 28.98 47.09
CA LEU A 351 38.79 27.66 47.31
C LEU A 351 38.65 26.86 46.02
N ARG A 352 38.29 27.49 44.90
CA ARG A 352 38.23 26.85 43.58
C ARG A 352 39.58 26.34 43.14
N VAL A 353 40.64 27.15 43.25
CA VAL A 353 41.99 26.72 42.89
C VAL A 353 42.43 25.54 43.77
N THR A 354 42.09 25.54 45.06
CA THR A 354 42.38 24.39 45.93
C THR A 354 41.56 23.14 45.61
N GLU A 355 40.28 23.27 45.25
CA GLU A 355 39.42 22.14 44.84
C GLU A 355 39.86 21.58 43.49
N ILE A 356 40.18 22.44 42.53
CA ILE A 356 40.75 22.06 41.23
C ILE A 356 42.05 21.29 41.47
N ASN A 357 42.98 21.84 42.25
CA ASN A 357 44.25 21.17 42.57
C ASN A 357 44.04 19.83 43.28
N ALA A 358 43.07 19.73 44.19
CA ALA A 358 42.72 18.46 44.85
C ALA A 358 42.15 17.43 43.86
N THR A 359 41.32 17.89 42.90
CA THR A 359 40.76 17.04 41.85
C THR A 359 41.86 16.52 40.93
N PHE A 360 42.75 17.39 40.46
CA PHE A 360 43.91 16.99 39.67
C PHE A 360 44.84 16.06 40.46
N ALA A 361 45.07 16.30 41.76
CA ALA A 361 45.86 15.41 42.61
C ALA A 361 45.25 14.01 42.74
N LYS A 362 43.91 13.89 42.83
CA LYS A 362 43.19 12.61 42.86
C LYS A 362 43.43 11.78 41.59
N PHE A 363 43.41 12.42 40.42
CA PHE A 363 43.59 11.73 39.13
C PHE A 363 45.05 11.58 38.69
N ARG A 364 45.97 12.37 39.27
CA ARG A 364 47.42 12.39 38.97
C ARG A 364 48.13 11.07 39.21
N ILE A 365 47.72 10.31 40.24
CA ILE A 365 48.38 9.05 40.64
C ILE A 365 48.45 8.05 39.49
N HIS A 366 47.44 8.04 38.62
CA HIS A 366 47.36 7.12 37.48
C HIS A 366 47.64 7.79 36.13
N ASN A 367 47.81 9.12 36.08
CA ASN A 367 47.88 9.90 34.83
C ASN A 367 48.79 11.13 34.96
N PRO A 368 50.12 10.98 34.81
CA PRO A 368 51.07 12.09 34.94
C PRO A 368 50.97 13.14 33.81
N TRP A 369 50.46 12.75 32.64
CA TRP A 369 50.27 13.62 31.47
C TRP A 369 49.22 14.72 31.67
N ILE A 370 48.39 14.63 32.72
CA ILE A 370 47.31 15.58 32.95
C ILE A 370 47.86 16.98 33.28
N ASP A 371 49.02 17.07 33.93
CA ASP A 371 49.64 18.35 34.28
C ASP A 371 49.99 19.19 33.02
N ASP A 372 50.37 18.54 31.91
CA ASP A 372 50.66 19.20 30.63
C ASP A 372 49.42 19.89 30.02
N LEU A 373 48.23 19.28 30.19
CA LEU A 373 46.98 19.72 29.58
C LEU A 373 46.09 20.52 30.53
N ARG A 374 46.47 20.65 31.80
CA ARG A 374 45.63 21.21 32.86
C ARG A 374 45.15 22.62 32.54
N ASP A 375 46.06 23.50 32.17
CA ASP A 375 45.77 24.93 32.02
C ASP A 375 44.94 25.19 30.75
N ASP A 376 45.13 24.39 29.70
CA ASP A 376 44.33 24.45 28.47
C ASP A 376 42.92 23.89 28.69
N LEU A 377 42.82 22.73 29.35
CA LEU A 377 41.55 22.08 29.67
C LEU A 377 40.68 22.96 30.58
N CYS A 378 41.24 23.50 31.66
CA CYS A 378 40.50 24.36 32.59
C CYS A 378 39.97 25.63 31.92
N ARG A 379 40.76 26.25 31.04
CA ARG A 379 40.32 27.43 30.27
C ARG A 379 39.16 27.08 29.35
N LEU A 380 39.30 26.04 28.53
CA LEU A 380 38.28 25.63 27.57
C LEU A 380 36.98 25.17 28.24
N LEU A 381 37.07 24.39 29.32
CA LEU A 381 35.89 23.93 30.07
C LEU A 381 35.12 25.10 30.70
N ASN A 382 35.81 26.13 31.16
CA ASN A 382 35.18 27.31 31.75
C ASN A 382 34.52 28.20 30.67
N ASP A 383 35.23 28.44 29.56
CA ASP A 383 34.76 29.33 28.49
C ASP A 383 33.64 28.70 27.65
N ARG A 384 33.65 27.37 27.48
CA ARG A 384 32.72 26.62 26.60
C ARG A 384 31.79 25.67 27.34
N LYS A 385 31.50 25.90 28.62
CA LYS A 385 30.65 25.02 29.45
C LYS A 385 29.27 24.69 28.84
N GLN A 386 28.75 25.56 27.99
CA GLN A 386 27.45 25.43 27.33
C GLN A 386 27.40 24.36 26.22
N LEU A 387 28.57 23.97 25.68
CA LEU A 387 28.69 22.92 24.66
C LEU A 387 28.82 21.52 25.29
N ILE A 388 28.88 21.43 26.62
CA ILE A 388 29.13 20.18 27.32
C ILE A 388 27.85 19.71 28.02
N THR A 389 27.40 18.51 27.67
CA THR A 389 26.25 17.86 28.28
C THR A 389 26.71 16.65 29.08
N ILE A 390 26.32 16.56 30.36
CA ILE A 390 26.69 15.45 31.22
C ILE A 390 25.56 14.42 31.21
N TYR A 391 25.84 13.22 30.71
CA TYR A 391 24.92 12.10 30.80
C TYR A 391 25.08 11.40 32.16
N CYS A 392 24.06 11.53 33.02
CA CYS A 392 23.96 10.82 34.30
C CYS A 392 22.97 9.67 34.18
N PHE A 393 23.42 8.45 34.47
CA PHE A 393 22.56 7.28 34.56
C PHE A 393 21.94 7.18 35.97
N ASP A 394 20.68 7.60 36.14
CA ASP A 394 19.95 7.51 37.41
C ASP A 394 18.97 6.31 37.43
N ASN A 395 18.94 5.59 38.56
CA ASN A 395 18.14 4.37 38.74
C ASN A 395 16.62 4.61 38.93
N THR A 396 16.14 5.84 38.97
CA THR A 396 14.75 6.19 39.33
C THR A 396 13.86 6.38 38.10
N ARG A 397 13.03 5.36 37.76
CA ARG A 397 11.82 5.30 36.90
C ARG A 397 11.76 6.00 35.52
N HIS A 398 12.48 7.10 35.29
CA HIS A 398 12.70 7.72 34.00
C HIS A 398 14.16 7.48 33.61
N MET A 399 14.44 6.41 32.85
CA MET A 399 15.74 6.30 32.19
C MET A 399 15.85 7.49 31.23
N SER A 400 16.66 8.50 31.57
CA SER A 400 17.17 9.42 30.55
C SER A 400 17.94 8.56 29.55
N LYS A 401 17.46 8.51 28.31
CA LYS A 401 18.16 7.75 27.27
C LYS A 401 19.38 8.58 26.89
N LEU A 402 20.51 7.93 26.62
CA LEU A 402 21.69 8.62 26.08
C LEU A 402 21.34 9.37 24.78
N GLU A 403 20.38 8.87 24.01
CA GLU A 403 19.78 9.56 22.87
C GLU A 403 19.30 10.97 23.22
N ASP A 404 18.56 11.13 24.32
CA ASP A 404 18.01 12.44 24.72
C ASP A 404 19.15 13.40 25.07
N ALA A 405 20.21 12.92 25.74
CA ALA A 405 21.40 13.72 26.05
C ALA A 405 22.19 14.13 24.80
N ILE A 406 22.29 13.25 23.80
CA ILE A 406 22.91 13.56 22.50
C ILE A 406 22.13 14.66 21.79
N LEU A 407 20.80 14.53 21.72
CA LEU A 407 19.93 15.52 21.10
C LEU A 407 19.99 16.85 21.84
N GLU A 408 19.91 16.83 23.17
CA GLU A 408 20.04 18.01 24.03
C GLU A 408 21.37 18.73 23.81
N ALA A 409 22.48 18.01 23.68
CA ALA A 409 23.79 18.61 23.40
C ALA A 409 23.80 19.35 22.06
N VAL A 410 23.21 18.77 21.00
CA VAL A 410 23.11 19.44 19.71
C VAL A 410 22.19 20.65 19.76
N PHE A 411 21.04 20.55 20.43
CA PHE A 411 20.14 21.69 20.60
C PHE A 411 20.78 22.82 21.43
N ASN A 412 21.56 22.49 22.47
CA ASN A 412 22.31 23.47 23.24
C ASN A 412 23.43 24.11 22.40
N ALA A 413 24.11 23.35 21.54
CA ALA A 413 25.07 23.95 20.60
C ALA A 413 24.40 24.87 19.57
N ALA A 414 23.25 24.47 19.02
CA ALA A 414 22.48 25.29 18.09
C ALA A 414 22.00 26.60 18.74
N LYS A 415 21.66 26.53 20.03
CA LYS A 415 21.42 27.68 20.89
C LYS A 415 22.65 28.60 20.90
N PHE A 416 23.81 28.12 21.34
CA PHE A 416 24.97 28.99 21.55
C PHE A 416 25.81 29.30 20.29
N SER A 417 25.24 29.16 19.09
CA SER A 417 25.91 29.59 17.86
C SER A 417 26.15 31.10 17.86
N ASN A 418 27.25 31.56 17.25
CA ASN A 418 27.67 32.97 17.21
C ASN A 418 26.77 33.88 16.34
N GLU A 419 25.57 33.44 15.97
CA GLU A 419 24.63 34.28 15.21
C GLU A 419 24.04 35.35 16.12
N SER A 420 24.23 36.62 15.75
CA SER A 420 23.80 37.78 16.53
C SER A 420 22.28 37.97 16.59
N ASN A 421 21.52 37.29 15.73
CA ASN A 421 20.07 37.41 15.62
C ASN A 421 19.33 36.25 16.30
N GLU A 422 18.60 36.55 17.38
CA GLU A 422 17.82 35.59 18.18
C GLU A 422 16.76 34.80 17.35
N GLN A 423 16.28 35.39 16.25
CA GLN A 423 15.31 34.78 15.35
C GLN A 423 15.92 33.66 14.48
N HIS A 424 17.17 33.81 14.02
CA HIS A 424 17.86 32.76 13.25
C HIS A 424 18.20 31.54 14.12
N ARG A 425 18.58 31.77 15.38
CA ARG A 425 18.80 30.72 16.39
C ARG A 425 17.56 29.84 16.62
N SER A 426 16.41 30.47 16.84
CA SER A 426 15.14 29.75 17.04
C SER A 426 14.72 28.96 15.79
N ALA A 427 14.97 29.52 14.59
CA ALA A 427 14.69 28.84 13.32
C ALA A 427 15.61 27.62 13.08
N ALA A 428 16.88 27.70 13.47
CA ALA A 428 17.81 26.55 13.41
C ALA A 428 17.37 25.41 14.34
N GLU A 429 16.92 25.75 15.56
CA GLU A 429 16.35 24.77 16.50
C GLU A 429 15.11 24.07 15.92
N LEU A 430 14.21 24.83 15.28
CA LEU A 430 13.00 24.27 14.66
C LEU A 430 13.34 23.37 13.47
N LYS A 431 14.31 23.77 12.63
CA LYS A 431 14.77 22.95 11.50
C LYS A 431 15.36 21.62 11.95
N LEU A 432 16.15 21.62 13.04
CA LEU A 432 16.71 20.40 13.62
C LEU A 432 15.61 19.50 14.21
N ALA A 433 14.69 20.09 14.98
CA ALA A 433 13.57 19.35 15.55
C ALA A 433 12.67 18.73 14.47
N LEU A 434 12.43 19.46 13.37
CA LEU A 434 11.74 18.96 12.18
C LEU A 434 12.53 17.85 11.51
N ALA A 435 13.83 18.03 11.25
CA ALA A 435 14.66 17.01 10.59
C ALA A 435 14.61 15.66 11.31
N TRP A 436 14.61 15.68 12.64
CA TRP A 436 14.65 14.48 13.49
C TRP A 436 13.28 14.01 14.01
N ASN A 437 12.17 14.60 13.56
CA ASN A 437 10.82 14.29 14.00
C ASN A 437 10.63 14.32 15.55
N LYS A 438 11.26 15.29 16.25
CA LYS A 438 11.19 15.44 17.71
C LYS A 438 10.10 16.43 18.14
N VAL A 439 8.85 16.00 18.03
CA VAL A 439 7.65 16.82 18.31
C VAL A 439 7.59 17.28 19.76
N GLU A 440 7.83 16.37 20.72
CA GLU A 440 7.74 16.69 22.15
C GLU A 440 8.79 17.72 22.59
N TYR A 441 10.02 17.61 22.05
CA TYR A 441 11.05 18.62 22.28
C TYR A 441 10.63 19.97 21.69
N ALA A 442 10.12 19.99 20.45
CA ALA A 442 9.64 21.23 19.84
C ALA A 442 8.51 21.88 20.66
N ARG A 443 7.58 21.07 21.18
CA ARG A 443 6.48 21.51 22.04
C ARG A 443 6.97 22.13 23.35
N GLN A 444 7.96 21.52 24.00
CA GLN A 444 8.44 21.96 25.31
C GLN A 444 9.50 23.07 25.26
N ALA A 445 10.37 23.08 24.25
CA ALA A 445 11.53 23.96 24.20
C ALA A 445 11.37 25.12 23.22
N ILE A 446 10.71 24.89 22.07
CA ILE A 446 10.60 25.88 20.98
C ILE A 446 9.28 26.64 21.06
N PHE A 447 8.18 25.93 21.28
CA PHE A 447 6.83 26.51 21.32
C PHE A 447 6.28 26.63 22.75
N THR A 448 6.99 27.39 23.59
CA THR A 448 6.52 27.73 24.95
C THR A 448 5.51 28.88 24.94
N GLU A 449 4.67 28.99 25.98
CA GLU A 449 3.68 30.08 26.12
C GLU A 449 4.31 31.48 25.96
N PHE A 450 5.56 31.64 26.42
CA PHE A 450 6.32 32.89 26.32
C PHE A 450 6.96 33.12 24.93
N SER A 451 7.08 32.08 24.09
CA SER A 451 7.69 32.16 22.76
C SER A 451 6.69 32.35 21.62
N ILE A 452 5.38 32.29 21.87
CA ILE A 452 4.33 32.42 20.86
C ILE A 452 4.38 33.78 20.14
N THR A 453 4.79 34.84 20.84
CA THR A 453 4.94 36.19 20.27
C THR A 453 6.16 36.35 19.35
N LYS A 454 7.11 35.41 19.39
CA LYS A 454 8.35 35.46 18.60
C LYS A 454 8.18 35.00 17.15
N TRP A 455 7.21 34.13 16.89
CA TRP A 455 7.04 33.48 15.59
C TRP A 455 6.08 34.26 14.70
N THR A 456 6.51 34.57 13.47
CA THR A 456 5.59 35.13 12.48
C THR A 456 4.69 34.03 11.92
N LYS A 457 3.51 34.41 11.42
CA LYS A 457 2.59 33.45 10.77
C LYS A 457 3.23 32.78 9.55
N GLU A 458 4.19 33.45 8.92
CA GLU A 458 4.89 32.96 7.73
C GLU A 458 5.94 31.90 8.07
N ASP A 459 6.71 32.09 9.15
CA ASP A 459 7.69 31.11 9.62
C ASP A 459 7.01 29.78 10.00
N VAL A 460 5.87 29.86 10.67
CA VAL A 460 5.06 28.68 11.03
C VAL A 460 4.45 28.02 9.79
N ARG A 461 4.05 28.81 8.79
CA ARG A 461 3.52 28.30 7.50
C ARG A 461 4.60 27.51 6.75
N LEU A 462 5.82 28.03 6.65
CA LEU A 462 6.95 27.32 6.03
C LEU A 462 7.30 26.03 6.79
N GLY A 463 7.29 26.07 8.13
CA GLY A 463 7.46 24.88 8.96
C GLY A 463 6.37 23.82 8.72
N LEU A 464 5.11 24.25 8.56
CA LEU A 464 4.00 23.37 8.23
C LEU A 464 4.16 22.72 6.85
N VAL A 465 4.60 23.48 5.83
CA VAL A 465 4.86 22.93 4.48
C VAL A 465 5.96 21.86 4.53
N ASP A 466 7.05 22.09 5.28
CA ASP A 466 8.09 21.07 5.43
C ASP A 466 7.61 19.83 6.19
N ALA A 467 6.80 20.01 7.23
CA ALA A 467 6.20 18.89 7.96
C ALA A 467 5.25 18.07 7.07
N ILE A 468 4.44 18.71 6.21
CA ILE A 468 3.60 18.04 5.21
C ILE A 468 4.46 17.29 4.19
N ARG A 469 5.51 17.93 3.66
CA ARG A 469 6.47 17.33 2.72
C ARG A 469 7.08 16.06 3.29
N ARG A 470 7.37 16.01 4.59
CA ARG A 470 7.94 14.84 5.28
C ARG A 470 6.90 13.84 5.79
N GLY A 471 5.64 14.24 5.95
CA GLY A 471 4.56 13.40 6.47
C GLY A 471 4.53 13.29 8.00
N TYR A 472 5.12 14.25 8.72
CA TYR A 472 5.21 14.22 10.18
C TYR A 472 3.92 14.75 10.83
N ILE A 473 2.99 13.83 11.10
CA ILE A 473 1.65 14.14 11.64
C ILE A 473 1.73 14.93 12.94
N GLY A 474 2.61 14.56 13.87
CA GLY A 474 2.72 15.24 15.17
C GLY A 474 3.16 16.70 15.09
N PHE A 475 4.05 17.04 14.15
CA PHE A 475 4.41 18.44 13.88
C PHE A 475 3.25 19.21 13.24
N ILE A 476 2.48 18.57 12.36
CA ILE A 476 1.30 19.18 11.74
C ILE A 476 0.25 19.49 12.80
N GLU A 477 0.01 18.58 13.76
CA GLU A 477 -0.87 18.83 14.90
C GLU A 477 -0.37 19.99 15.77
N LEU A 478 0.93 20.00 16.09
CA LEU A 478 1.57 21.09 16.83
C LEU A 478 1.35 22.44 16.15
N PHE A 479 1.65 22.57 14.86
CA PHE A 479 1.46 23.81 14.11
C PHE A 479 -0.03 24.23 13.98
N ASN A 480 -0.96 23.26 13.96
CA ASN A 480 -2.40 23.55 14.00
C ASN A 480 -2.82 24.15 15.35
N GLU A 481 -2.29 23.65 16.47
CA GLU A 481 -2.53 24.22 17.81
C GLU A 481 -2.07 25.68 17.91
N PHE A 482 -0.95 26.03 17.28
CA PHE A 482 -0.42 27.41 17.22
C PHE A 482 -1.08 28.29 16.14
N GLY A 483 -2.18 27.84 15.53
CA GLY A 483 -3.07 28.68 14.72
C GLY A 483 -2.83 28.66 13.21
N THR A 484 -2.00 27.76 12.68
CA THR A 484 -1.90 27.51 11.22
C THR A 484 -2.77 26.34 10.81
N THR A 485 -3.91 26.62 10.17
CA THR A 485 -4.85 25.60 9.68
C THR A 485 -4.66 25.37 8.18
N PHE A 486 -4.88 24.15 7.67
CA PHE A 486 -4.78 23.81 6.24
C PHE A 486 -5.40 24.83 5.25
N PRO A 487 -6.57 25.45 5.51
CA PRO A 487 -7.15 26.45 4.60
C PRO A 487 -6.31 27.71 4.38
N LYS A 488 -5.28 27.94 5.21
CA LYS A 488 -4.35 29.08 5.13
C LYS A 488 -3.12 28.81 4.25
N LEU A 489 -2.97 27.59 3.72
CA LEU A 489 -1.93 27.26 2.74
C LEU A 489 -2.22 27.97 1.41
N THR A 490 -1.17 28.38 0.70
CA THR A 490 -1.28 29.09 -0.57
C THR A 490 -1.16 28.14 -1.76
N LEU A 491 -1.62 28.58 -2.94
CA LEU A 491 -1.50 27.79 -4.17
C LEU A 491 -0.03 27.49 -4.52
N GLY A 492 0.88 28.44 -4.24
CA GLY A 492 2.32 28.23 -4.39
C GLY A 492 2.87 27.09 -3.52
N ASP A 493 2.34 26.89 -2.32
CA ASP A 493 2.73 25.77 -1.46
C ASP A 493 2.33 24.42 -2.04
N LEU A 494 1.14 24.37 -2.66
CA LEU A 494 0.65 23.17 -3.32
C LEU A 494 1.51 22.84 -4.55
N GLU A 495 1.87 23.84 -5.34
CA GLU A 495 2.80 23.70 -6.48
C GLU A 495 4.15 23.14 -6.01
N TYR A 496 4.69 23.67 -4.92
CA TYR A 496 5.93 23.18 -4.31
C TYR A 496 5.82 21.71 -3.85
N LEU A 497 4.71 21.33 -3.21
CA LEU A 497 4.49 19.95 -2.77
C LEU A 497 4.32 18.96 -3.94
N TYR A 498 3.63 19.36 -5.00
CA TYR A 498 3.44 18.50 -6.18
C TYR A 498 4.68 18.42 -7.06
N SER A 499 5.48 19.49 -7.16
CA SER A 499 6.75 19.47 -7.92
C SER A 499 7.86 18.66 -7.22
N THR A 500 7.87 18.64 -5.89
CA THR A 500 8.81 17.81 -5.11
C THR A 500 8.42 16.33 -5.09
N ALA A 501 7.15 16.01 -5.35
CA ALA A 501 6.72 14.64 -5.55
C ALA A 501 7.27 14.14 -6.90
N SER A 502 8.05 13.06 -6.89
CA SER A 502 8.41 12.32 -8.11
C SER A 502 7.17 11.57 -8.62
N ILE A 503 6.19 12.32 -9.14
CA ILE A 503 4.92 11.82 -9.67
C ILE A 503 5.16 10.76 -10.76
N ASP A 504 6.30 10.86 -11.45
CA ASP A 504 6.79 9.92 -12.46
C ASP A 504 6.94 8.47 -11.94
N LYS A 505 7.08 8.25 -10.62
CA LYS A 505 7.18 6.90 -10.03
C LYS A 505 5.83 6.22 -9.77
N VAL A 506 4.77 6.99 -9.47
CA VAL A 506 3.50 6.42 -8.96
C VAL A 506 2.41 6.30 -10.02
N LEU A 507 2.46 7.13 -11.06
CA LEU A 507 1.78 6.86 -12.32
C LEU A 507 2.80 7.00 -13.46
N PRO A 508 3.21 5.91 -14.12
CA PRO A 508 3.81 6.03 -15.43
C PRO A 508 2.73 6.54 -16.38
N LEU A 509 2.50 7.85 -16.40
CA LEU A 509 1.72 8.56 -17.41
C LEU A 509 2.51 8.43 -18.72
N LYS A 510 2.49 7.23 -19.32
CA LYS A 510 2.80 7.08 -20.73
C LYS A 510 1.78 7.97 -21.43
N LYS A 511 2.27 9.03 -22.08
CA LYS A 511 1.50 9.85 -23.03
C LYS A 511 0.99 8.93 -24.16
N THR A 512 -0.08 8.17 -23.92
CA THR A 512 -0.81 7.46 -24.96
C THR A 512 -1.67 8.51 -25.65
N ARG A 513 -1.14 9.03 -26.75
CA ARG A 513 -1.62 10.21 -27.48
C ARG A 513 -3.02 10.07 -28.12
N TYR A 514 -3.77 8.99 -27.86
CA TYR A 514 -4.99 8.65 -28.60
C TYR A 514 -6.10 7.92 -27.82
N GLU A 515 -6.05 7.82 -26.50
CA GLU A 515 -7.20 7.33 -25.71
C GLU A 515 -7.79 8.49 -24.88
N THR A 516 -9.12 8.60 -24.86
CA THR A 516 -9.82 9.59 -24.03
C THR A 516 -9.36 9.46 -22.58
N PRO A 517 -8.78 10.50 -21.96
CA PRO A 517 -8.28 10.40 -20.60
C PRO A 517 -9.41 10.00 -19.67
N THR A 518 -9.16 9.02 -18.83
CA THR A 518 -10.06 8.67 -17.73
C THR A 518 -10.22 9.89 -16.80
N ARG A 519 -11.39 10.03 -16.13
CA ARG A 519 -11.69 11.17 -15.23
C ARG A 519 -10.63 11.46 -14.15
N GLU A 520 -9.75 10.50 -13.87
CA GLU A 520 -8.65 10.58 -12.90
C GLU A 520 -7.35 11.11 -13.53
N GLU A 521 -7.05 10.79 -14.79
CA GLU A 521 -5.99 11.44 -15.58
C GLU A 521 -6.33 12.92 -15.81
N PHE A 522 -7.63 13.21 -15.98
CA PHE A 522 -8.16 14.56 -16.01
C PHE A 522 -7.92 15.34 -14.71
N TYR A 523 -7.71 14.68 -13.56
CA TYR A 523 -7.39 15.38 -12.30
C TYR A 523 -5.95 15.87 -12.27
N LEU A 524 -5.00 15.05 -12.71
CA LEU A 524 -3.60 15.46 -12.80
C LEU A 524 -3.44 16.52 -13.89
N GLU A 525 -4.16 16.40 -15.01
CA GLU A 525 -4.21 17.41 -16.06
C GLU A 525 -4.94 18.69 -15.58
N TYR A 526 -6.05 18.59 -14.85
CA TYR A 526 -6.75 19.73 -14.24
C TYR A 526 -5.93 20.42 -13.15
N MET A 527 -5.24 19.68 -12.29
CA MET A 527 -4.34 20.23 -11.28
C MET A 527 -3.15 20.90 -11.96
N LYS A 528 -2.57 20.26 -12.98
CA LYS A 528 -1.48 20.84 -13.76
C LYS A 528 -1.93 22.13 -14.48
N VAL A 529 -3.08 22.11 -15.15
CA VAL A 529 -3.67 23.30 -15.78
C VAL A 529 -4.00 24.36 -14.74
N ARG A 530 -4.58 24.02 -13.58
CA ARG A 530 -4.89 24.97 -12.50
C ARG A 530 -3.63 25.58 -11.87
N LEU A 531 -2.56 24.80 -11.74
CA LEU A 531 -1.25 25.26 -11.28
C LEU A 531 -0.55 26.14 -12.33
N GLU A 532 -0.72 25.84 -13.63
CA GLU A 532 -0.12 26.59 -14.75
C GLU A 532 -0.90 27.88 -15.12
N THR A 533 -2.21 27.93 -14.87
CA THR A 533 -3.10 29.05 -15.26
C THR A 533 -3.23 30.15 -14.20
N CYS A 534 -2.99 29.86 -12.91
CA CYS A 534 -3.10 30.88 -11.86
C CYS A 534 -1.84 31.73 -11.75
N THR A 535 -1.93 33.00 -12.15
CA THR A 535 -0.84 33.98 -12.08
C THR A 535 -0.56 34.49 -10.66
N ASP A 536 -1.54 34.46 -9.75
CA ASP A 536 -1.39 34.87 -8.35
C ASP A 536 -1.25 33.66 -7.41
N LYS A 537 -0.02 33.40 -6.95
CA LYS A 537 0.34 32.22 -6.14
C LYS A 537 0.04 32.37 -4.65
N ASN A 538 -0.34 33.56 -4.18
CA ASN A 538 -0.59 33.86 -2.77
C ASN A 538 -2.04 33.61 -2.33
N VAL A 539 -2.89 33.09 -3.22
CA VAL A 539 -4.30 32.82 -2.92
C VAL A 539 -4.41 31.63 -1.94
N PRO A 540 -5.14 31.78 -0.81
CA PRO A 540 -5.37 30.69 0.12
C PRO A 540 -6.28 29.61 -0.50
N LEU A 541 -5.96 28.33 -0.30
CA LEU A 541 -6.71 27.20 -0.87
C LEU A 541 -8.13 27.04 -0.33
N GLY A 542 -8.44 27.59 0.85
CA GLY A 542 -9.77 27.49 1.47
C GLY A 542 -10.14 26.04 1.84
N GLU A 543 -11.43 25.70 1.73
CA GLU A 543 -11.97 24.39 2.14
C GLU A 543 -11.43 23.20 1.31
N HIS A 544 -10.90 23.46 0.11
CA HIS A 544 -10.38 22.42 -0.79
C HIS A 544 -8.95 21.98 -0.46
N ALA A 545 -8.24 22.71 0.41
CA ALA A 545 -6.86 22.40 0.79
C ALA A 545 -6.68 20.96 1.31
N THR A 546 -7.58 20.54 2.20
CA THR A 546 -7.52 19.20 2.82
C THR A 546 -7.75 18.09 1.81
N ARG A 547 -8.59 18.31 0.78
CA ARG A 547 -8.82 17.36 -0.31
C ARG A 547 -7.59 17.25 -1.19
N ASP A 548 -7.00 18.37 -1.60
CA ASP A 548 -5.89 18.36 -2.55
C ASP A 548 -4.61 17.79 -1.90
N LEU A 549 -4.41 18.03 -0.60
CA LEU A 549 -3.39 17.35 0.20
C LEU A 549 -3.69 15.86 0.42
N PHE A 550 -4.96 15.48 0.58
CA PHE A 550 -5.35 14.08 0.73
C PHE A 550 -5.02 13.28 -0.53
N ILE A 551 -5.30 13.85 -1.70
CA ILE A 551 -4.97 13.23 -2.98
C ILE A 551 -3.46 13.17 -3.19
N TRP A 552 -2.73 14.23 -2.83
CA TRP A 552 -1.26 14.23 -2.84
C TRP A 552 -0.67 13.11 -1.97
N ALA A 553 -1.21 12.92 -0.76
CA ALA A 553 -0.76 11.86 0.14
C ALA A 553 -0.97 10.46 -0.42
N ILE A 554 -2.08 10.23 -1.14
CA ILE A 554 -2.38 8.96 -1.82
C ILE A 554 -1.38 8.71 -2.96
N PHE A 555 -1.08 9.72 -3.76
CA PHE A 555 -0.08 9.61 -4.84
C PHE A 555 1.34 9.37 -4.34
N LEU A 556 1.64 9.58 -3.05
CA LEU A 556 2.93 9.24 -2.45
C LEU A 556 2.90 7.94 -1.63
N ASP A 557 1.80 7.17 -1.71
CA ASP A 557 1.52 5.99 -0.87
C ASP A 557 1.68 6.24 0.65
N ARG A 558 1.38 7.46 1.11
CA ARG A 558 1.46 7.82 2.53
C ARG A 558 0.14 7.54 3.22
N PHE A 559 -0.16 6.26 3.43
CA PHE A 559 -1.45 5.81 3.96
C PHE A 559 -1.83 6.47 5.29
N GLU A 560 -0.93 6.49 6.29
CA GLU A 560 -1.21 7.05 7.61
C GLU A 560 -1.53 8.55 7.55
N PHE A 561 -0.79 9.29 6.73
CA PHE A 561 -1.02 10.71 6.52
C PHE A 561 -2.35 10.96 5.78
N ALA A 562 -2.69 10.13 4.78
CA ALA A 562 -3.98 10.20 4.09
C ALA A 562 -5.17 9.93 5.03
N VAL A 563 -5.04 8.97 5.96
CA VAL A 563 -6.06 8.71 6.99
C VAL A 563 -6.23 9.93 7.91
N TYR A 564 -5.13 10.53 8.35
CA TYR A 564 -5.16 11.75 9.15
C TYR A 564 -5.88 12.89 8.41
N LEU A 565 -5.53 13.16 7.15
CA LEU A 565 -6.18 14.19 6.35
C LEU A 565 -7.66 13.92 6.15
N CYS A 566 -8.03 12.65 5.93
CA CYS A 566 -9.43 12.25 5.83
C CYS A 566 -10.25 12.64 7.06
N SER A 567 -9.70 12.48 8.27
CA SER A 567 -10.37 12.91 9.51
C SER A 567 -10.63 14.42 9.57
N LYS A 568 -9.81 15.22 8.88
CA LYS A 568 -9.93 16.69 8.82
C LYS A 568 -10.76 17.17 7.63
N THR A 569 -11.10 16.31 6.67
CA THR A 569 -11.97 16.68 5.55
C THR A 569 -13.42 16.88 6.00
N TRP A 570 -14.14 17.80 5.34
CA TRP A 570 -15.56 18.05 5.61
C TRP A 570 -16.46 16.85 5.27
N ASN A 571 -16.07 16.05 4.28
CA ASN A 571 -16.82 14.87 3.80
C ASN A 571 -16.12 13.57 4.20
N GLN A 572 -16.08 13.29 5.51
CA GLN A 572 -15.35 12.16 6.10
C GLN A 572 -15.79 10.77 5.59
N ALA A 573 -17.05 10.62 5.15
CA ALA A 573 -17.52 9.35 4.58
C ALA A 573 -17.15 9.16 3.09
N VAL A 574 -16.98 10.26 2.35
CA VAL A 574 -16.75 10.23 0.88
C VAL A 574 -15.27 10.22 0.55
N ALA A 575 -14.44 10.92 1.33
CA ALA A 575 -12.99 10.95 1.11
C ALA A 575 -12.35 9.54 1.12
N PRO A 576 -12.66 8.63 2.07
CA PRO A 576 -12.15 7.26 2.05
C PRO A 576 -12.58 6.48 0.81
N LEU A 577 -13.82 6.65 0.34
CA LEU A 577 -14.32 5.98 -0.87
C LEU A 577 -13.56 6.45 -2.11
N PHE A 578 -13.27 7.74 -2.17
CA PHE A 578 -12.45 8.32 -3.23
C PHE A 578 -11.02 7.76 -3.17
N GLY A 579 -10.42 7.69 -1.97
CA GLY A 579 -9.10 7.10 -1.76
C GLY A 579 -9.04 5.63 -2.15
N ALA A 580 -10.03 4.82 -1.74
CA ALA A 580 -10.11 3.41 -2.09
C ALA A 580 -10.16 3.19 -3.62
N ARG A 581 -10.89 4.05 -4.33
CA ARG A 581 -10.95 4.05 -5.79
C ARG A 581 -9.59 4.38 -6.42
N LEU A 582 -8.91 5.44 -5.94
CA LEU A 582 -7.59 5.83 -6.43
C LEU A 582 -6.55 4.72 -6.21
N TYR A 583 -6.51 4.12 -5.02
CA TYR A 583 -5.59 3.01 -4.73
C TYR A 583 -5.87 1.78 -5.59
N LYS A 584 -7.14 1.41 -5.84
CA LYS A 584 -7.48 0.33 -6.76
C LYS A 584 -7.03 0.63 -8.18
N LYS A 585 -7.19 1.87 -8.65
CA LYS A 585 -6.70 2.25 -9.97
C LYS A 585 -5.17 2.19 -10.05
N ALA A 586 -4.47 2.71 -9.03
CA ALA A 586 -3.02 2.61 -8.92
C ALA A 586 -2.53 1.15 -8.94
N ALA A 587 -3.24 0.24 -8.25
CA ALA A 587 -2.97 -1.20 -8.28
C ALA A 587 -3.14 -1.82 -9.70
N THR A 588 -4.09 -1.34 -10.50
CA THR A 588 -4.25 -1.81 -11.89
C THR A 588 -3.16 -1.31 -12.84
N MET A 589 -2.58 -0.13 -12.55
CA MET A 589 -1.58 0.51 -13.40
C MET A 589 -0.14 0.08 -13.06
N THR A 590 0.09 -0.49 -11.88
CA THR A 590 1.41 -0.91 -11.43
C THR A 590 1.76 -2.32 -11.89
N PRO A 591 2.92 -2.52 -12.56
CA PRO A 591 3.35 -3.85 -13.00
C PRO A 591 3.98 -4.68 -11.87
N ASP A 592 4.48 -4.04 -10.81
CA ASP A 592 5.12 -4.69 -9.68
C ASP A 592 4.10 -5.36 -8.76
N SER A 593 4.33 -6.64 -8.45
CA SER A 593 3.41 -7.46 -7.66
C SER A 593 3.36 -7.06 -6.18
N GLU A 594 4.48 -6.61 -5.60
CA GLU A 594 4.56 -6.23 -4.19
C GLU A 594 3.81 -4.92 -3.94
N SER A 595 4.16 -3.89 -4.72
CA SER A 595 3.48 -2.59 -4.70
C SER A 595 1.99 -2.72 -4.98
N LYS A 596 1.59 -3.57 -5.94
CA LYS A 596 0.18 -3.85 -6.24
C LYS A 596 -0.57 -4.43 -5.03
N CYS A 597 0.02 -5.39 -4.34
CA CYS A 597 -0.58 -5.99 -3.14
C CYS A 597 -0.74 -4.96 -2.01
N GLN A 598 0.24 -4.07 -1.83
CA GLN A 598 0.18 -2.98 -0.86
C GLN A 598 -0.97 -2.00 -1.18
N TYR A 599 -1.11 -1.56 -2.43
CA TYR A 599 -2.20 -0.69 -2.85
C TYR A 599 -3.58 -1.32 -2.68
N GLU A 600 -3.75 -2.60 -3.03
CA GLU A 600 -5.00 -3.34 -2.82
C GLU A 600 -5.35 -3.44 -1.33
N THR A 601 -4.34 -3.66 -0.48
CA THR A 601 -4.51 -3.70 0.98
C THR A 601 -4.92 -2.34 1.53
N ASN A 602 -4.26 -1.26 1.09
CA ASN A 602 -4.60 0.12 1.49
C ASN A 602 -6.01 0.52 1.01
N ALA A 603 -6.41 0.11 -0.20
CA ALA A 603 -7.77 0.31 -0.69
C ALA A 603 -8.84 -0.38 0.17
N LYS A 604 -8.60 -1.65 0.55
CA LYS A 604 -9.52 -2.41 1.44
C LYS A 604 -9.65 -1.74 2.81
N LYS A 605 -8.56 -1.21 3.36
CA LYS A 605 -8.59 -0.46 4.63
C LYS A 605 -9.46 0.80 4.53
N PHE A 606 -9.33 1.58 3.45
CA PHE A 606 -10.17 2.76 3.23
C PHE A 606 -11.66 2.42 3.03
N ASP A 607 -11.97 1.32 2.33
CA ASP A 607 -13.35 0.83 2.15
C ASP A 607 -13.98 0.48 3.51
N LYS A 608 -13.27 -0.29 4.34
CA LYS A 608 -13.73 -0.63 5.71
C LYS A 608 -13.86 0.61 6.60
N PHE A 609 -12.96 1.58 6.47
CA PHE A 609 -13.01 2.84 7.20
C PHE A 609 -14.26 3.65 6.84
N ALA A 610 -14.59 3.77 5.54
CA ALA A 610 -15.82 4.40 5.06
C ALA A 610 -17.08 3.75 5.67
N ALA A 611 -17.12 2.41 5.64
CA ALA A 611 -18.23 1.63 6.17
C ALA A 611 -18.42 1.87 7.68
N THR A 612 -17.31 1.96 8.42
CA THR A 612 -17.34 2.20 9.87
C THR A 612 -17.87 3.59 10.20
N ILE A 613 -17.49 4.62 9.44
CA ILE A 613 -17.95 6.00 9.65
C ILE A 613 -19.47 6.08 9.48
N ILE A 614 -20.00 5.54 8.37
CA ILE A 614 -21.45 5.64 8.10
C ILE A 614 -22.27 4.80 9.07
N ASP A 615 -21.76 3.65 9.53
CA ASP A 615 -22.40 2.84 10.57
C ASP A 615 -22.45 3.59 11.91
N ARG A 616 -21.38 4.30 12.30
CA ARG A 616 -21.40 5.15 13.50
C ARG A 616 -22.38 6.30 13.36
N CYS A 617 -22.47 6.93 12.18
CA CYS A 617 -23.50 7.96 11.93
C CYS A 617 -24.92 7.39 12.06
N PHE A 618 -25.12 6.15 11.60
CA PHE A 618 -26.41 5.46 11.68
C PHE A 618 -26.79 5.07 13.12
N ASP A 619 -25.82 4.76 13.96
CA ASP A 619 -26.04 4.48 15.39
C ASP A 619 -26.50 5.75 16.15
N VAL A 620 -26.09 6.94 15.70
CA VAL A 620 -26.52 8.25 16.27
C VAL A 620 -27.88 8.69 15.73
N ASP A 621 -28.03 8.81 14.40
CA ASP A 621 -29.30 9.19 13.75
C ASP A 621 -29.47 8.42 12.44
N ARG A 622 -30.47 7.52 12.44
CA ARG A 622 -30.76 6.64 11.31
C ARG A 622 -31.24 7.41 10.07
N ASP A 623 -32.12 8.39 10.24
CA ASP A 623 -32.74 9.09 9.12
C ASP A 623 -31.77 10.12 8.52
N PHE A 624 -30.97 10.78 9.35
CA PHE A 624 -29.91 11.66 8.87
C PHE A 624 -28.83 10.89 8.11
N ALA A 625 -28.35 9.75 8.63
CA ALA A 625 -27.36 8.91 7.96
C ALA A 625 -27.83 8.42 6.58
N ILE A 626 -29.09 8.02 6.45
CA ILE A 626 -29.70 7.64 5.16
C ILE A 626 -29.76 8.83 4.19
N ASN A 627 -30.00 10.04 4.68
CA ASN A 627 -29.99 11.24 3.85
C ASN A 627 -28.57 11.63 3.38
N ILE A 628 -27.51 11.36 4.16
CA ILE A 628 -26.12 11.57 3.74
C ILE A 628 -25.81 10.76 2.47
N LEU A 629 -26.28 9.50 2.39
CA LEU A 629 -26.07 8.63 1.22
C LEU A 629 -26.67 9.18 -0.08
N ARG A 630 -27.69 10.05 0.03
CA ARG A 630 -28.38 10.68 -1.10
C ARG A 630 -27.76 12.00 -1.54
N ARG A 631 -26.99 12.65 -0.66
CA ARG A 631 -26.45 13.99 -0.91
C ARG A 631 -25.21 13.89 -1.81
N PRO A 632 -25.15 14.64 -2.92
CA PRO A 632 -23.94 14.70 -3.72
C PRO A 632 -22.88 15.51 -2.99
N ALA A 633 -21.64 15.03 -3.01
CA ALA A 633 -20.52 15.70 -2.38
C ALA A 633 -19.89 16.70 -3.36
N VAL A 634 -20.13 18.00 -3.16
CA VAL A 634 -19.61 19.07 -4.02
C VAL A 634 -18.08 19.04 -4.11
N ALA A 635 -17.40 18.77 -2.98
CA ALA A 635 -15.94 18.67 -2.93
C ALA A 635 -15.35 17.51 -3.77
N PHE A 636 -16.15 16.48 -4.06
CA PHE A 636 -15.79 15.28 -4.82
C PHE A 636 -16.67 15.13 -6.07
N TYR A 637 -16.72 16.18 -6.91
CA TYR A 637 -17.36 16.17 -8.24
C TYR A 637 -18.87 15.90 -8.25
N ASN A 638 -19.56 16.36 -7.20
CA ASN A 638 -21.00 16.23 -7.07
C ASN A 638 -21.48 14.77 -7.21
N GLN A 639 -20.62 13.80 -6.86
CA GLN A 639 -20.97 12.38 -6.90
C GLN A 639 -21.64 11.99 -5.58
N ASN A 640 -22.66 11.13 -5.66
CA ASN A 640 -23.25 10.54 -4.46
C ASN A 640 -22.30 9.46 -3.89
N PRO A 641 -22.22 9.29 -2.56
CA PRO A 641 -21.41 8.25 -1.93
C PRO A 641 -21.66 6.86 -2.51
N LEU A 642 -22.93 6.54 -2.81
CA LEU A 642 -23.33 5.27 -3.42
C LEU A 642 -22.82 5.10 -4.86
N GLN A 643 -22.82 6.16 -5.66
CA GLN A 643 -22.29 6.12 -7.02
C GLN A 643 -20.77 5.98 -7.02
N LEU A 644 -20.10 6.67 -6.09
CA LEU A 644 -18.66 6.57 -5.93
C LEU A 644 -18.24 5.18 -5.47
N ALA A 645 -18.96 4.60 -4.50
CA ALA A 645 -18.72 3.25 -4.01
C ALA A 645 -18.93 2.19 -5.10
N LEU A 646 -19.99 2.31 -5.91
CA LEU A 646 -20.26 1.38 -7.02
C LEU A 646 -19.14 1.44 -8.07
N LYS A 647 -18.78 2.64 -8.54
CA LYS A 647 -17.72 2.79 -9.55
C LYS A 647 -16.32 2.45 -9.00
N GLY A 648 -16.14 2.40 -7.68
CA GLY A 648 -14.89 2.03 -7.01
C GLY A 648 -14.84 0.57 -6.51
N ASP A 649 -15.85 -0.25 -6.84
CA ASP A 649 -16.06 -1.62 -6.33
C ASP A 649 -15.87 -1.74 -4.80
N CYS A 650 -16.36 -0.76 -4.04
CA CYS A 650 -16.25 -0.70 -2.58
C CYS A 650 -17.28 -1.61 -1.92
N ARG A 651 -16.96 -2.91 -1.84
CA ARG A 651 -17.88 -3.96 -1.37
C ARG A 651 -18.21 -3.82 0.11
N ALA A 652 -17.24 -3.47 0.96
CA ALA A 652 -17.45 -3.37 2.40
C ALA A 652 -18.39 -2.21 2.74
N PHE A 653 -18.23 -1.06 2.09
CA PHE A 653 -19.14 0.08 2.24
C PHE A 653 -20.56 -0.24 1.78
N LEU A 654 -20.74 -0.91 0.64
CA LEU A 654 -22.08 -1.27 0.16
C LEU A 654 -22.75 -2.36 1.02
N ALA A 655 -21.96 -3.19 1.71
CA ALA A 655 -22.44 -4.15 2.70
C ALA A 655 -22.77 -3.53 4.08
N SER A 656 -22.47 -2.24 4.30
CA SER A 656 -22.77 -1.52 5.56
C SER A 656 -24.24 -1.60 5.97
N ARG A 657 -24.49 -1.64 7.28
CA ARG A 657 -25.84 -1.68 7.86
C ARG A 657 -26.69 -0.48 7.44
N CYS A 658 -26.08 0.71 7.36
CA CYS A 658 -26.78 1.92 6.92
C CYS A 658 -27.23 1.82 5.46
N VAL A 659 -26.36 1.33 4.57
CA VAL A 659 -26.66 1.15 3.15
C VAL A 659 -27.73 0.08 2.96
N GLN A 660 -27.65 -1.03 3.69
CA GLN A 660 -28.67 -2.08 3.66
C GLN A 660 -30.04 -1.56 4.11
N LYS A 661 -30.09 -0.69 5.13
CA LYS A 661 -31.35 -0.05 5.55
C LYS A 661 -31.90 0.93 4.52
N TYR A 662 -31.02 1.69 3.86
CA TYR A 662 -31.37 2.52 2.71
C TYR A 662 -31.97 1.66 1.58
N LEU A 663 -31.35 0.51 1.28
CA LEU A 663 -31.84 -0.43 0.28
C LEU A 663 -33.20 -1.01 0.62
N ASP A 664 -33.49 -1.34 1.88
CA ASP A 664 -34.84 -1.74 2.30
C ASP A 664 -35.87 -0.66 1.92
N ASN A 665 -35.57 0.60 2.24
CA ASN A 665 -36.46 1.72 1.96
C ASN A 665 -36.67 1.94 0.45
N GLU A 666 -35.63 1.78 -0.37
CA GLU A 666 -35.76 1.87 -1.83
C GLU A 666 -36.46 0.64 -2.43
N TRP A 667 -36.22 -0.57 -1.91
CA TRP A 667 -36.77 -1.84 -2.40
C TRP A 667 -38.30 -1.94 -2.22
N TYR A 668 -38.80 -1.57 -1.04
CA TYR A 668 -40.23 -1.49 -0.77
C TYR A 668 -40.86 -0.18 -1.27
N GLY A 669 -40.03 0.80 -1.64
CA GLY A 669 -40.44 2.12 -2.08
C GLY A 669 -41.28 2.82 -1.02
N ASN A 670 -42.57 3.01 -1.32
CA ASN A 670 -43.49 3.67 -0.42
C ASN A 670 -44.42 2.70 0.33
N ILE A 671 -44.18 1.39 0.26
CA ILE A 671 -44.92 0.37 1.00
C ILE A 671 -44.31 0.25 2.40
N ASN A 672 -45.14 0.22 3.45
CA ASN A 672 -44.64 0.03 4.82
C ASN A 672 -44.34 -1.46 5.08
N TYR A 673 -43.06 -1.80 5.07
CA TYR A 673 -42.58 -3.18 5.24
C TYR A 673 -42.42 -3.63 6.70
N LYS A 674 -42.72 -2.77 7.69
CA LYS A 674 -42.59 -3.11 9.12
C LYS A 674 -43.66 -4.08 9.63
N ARG A 675 -44.73 -4.34 8.88
CA ARG A 675 -45.77 -5.32 9.26
C ARG A 675 -45.34 -6.75 8.93
N GLN A 676 -45.69 -7.68 9.81
CA GLN A 676 -45.47 -9.11 9.58
C GLN A 676 -46.18 -9.60 8.30
N HIS A 677 -45.56 -10.58 7.63
CA HIS A 677 -46.09 -11.21 6.41
C HIS A 677 -46.31 -10.25 5.22
N ILE A 678 -45.61 -9.13 5.15
CA ILE A 678 -45.75 -8.19 4.03
C ILE A 678 -45.31 -8.81 2.69
N ASN A 679 -44.25 -9.61 2.66
CA ASN A 679 -43.75 -10.23 1.43
C ASN A 679 -44.74 -11.24 0.85
N THR A 680 -45.42 -12.03 1.70
CA THR A 680 -46.45 -12.97 1.24
C THR A 680 -47.68 -12.23 0.72
N ARG A 681 -48.09 -11.16 1.40
CA ARG A 681 -49.17 -10.27 0.93
C ARG A 681 -48.84 -9.67 -0.43
N ILE A 682 -47.64 -9.10 -0.60
CA ILE A 682 -47.18 -8.55 -1.88
C ILE A 682 -47.19 -9.63 -2.97
N PHE A 683 -46.69 -10.83 -2.68
CA PHE A 683 -46.69 -11.94 -3.63
C PHE A 683 -48.10 -12.31 -4.10
N PHE A 684 -49.06 -12.48 -3.18
CA PHE A 684 -50.45 -12.76 -3.54
C PHE A 684 -51.12 -11.59 -4.29
N CYS A 685 -50.80 -10.34 -3.94
CA CYS A 685 -51.25 -9.17 -4.70
C CYS A 685 -50.66 -9.13 -6.13
N SER A 686 -49.41 -9.58 -6.31
CA SER A 686 -48.75 -9.67 -7.62
C SER A 686 -49.28 -10.83 -8.47
N LEU A 687 -49.69 -11.94 -7.85
CA LEU A 687 -50.23 -13.12 -8.53
C LEU A 687 -51.66 -12.89 -9.04
N PHE A 688 -52.51 -12.21 -8.25
CA PHE A 688 -53.92 -11.99 -8.57
C PHE A 688 -54.22 -10.54 -8.99
N LEU A 689 -53.76 -10.16 -10.19
CA LEU A 689 -54.04 -8.86 -10.81
C LEU A 689 -55.52 -8.40 -10.77
N PRO A 690 -56.54 -9.26 -11.00
CA PRO A 690 -57.95 -8.84 -10.98
C PRO A 690 -58.56 -8.69 -9.57
N LEU A 691 -57.90 -9.17 -8.51
CA LEU A 691 -58.37 -9.06 -7.11
C LEU A 691 -57.70 -7.92 -6.32
N LEU A 692 -56.88 -7.11 -6.99
CA LEU A 692 -56.16 -5.96 -6.39
C LEU A 692 -57.03 -5.12 -5.44
N PRO A 693 -58.32 -4.82 -5.70
CA PRO A 693 -59.10 -3.97 -4.81
C PRO A 693 -59.37 -4.48 -3.40
N ILE A 694 -59.50 -5.79 -3.26
CA ILE A 694 -59.80 -6.44 -1.99
C ILE A 694 -58.52 -6.53 -1.14
N PHE A 695 -57.37 -6.75 -1.77
CA PHE A 695 -56.08 -6.83 -1.09
C PHE A 695 -55.43 -5.47 -0.79
N PHE A 696 -55.74 -4.41 -1.54
CA PHE A 696 -55.20 -3.06 -1.31
C PHE A 696 -55.65 -2.42 0.01
N GLY A 697 -56.79 -2.84 0.59
CA GLY A 697 -57.22 -2.40 1.92
C GLY A 697 -56.30 -2.87 3.06
N ILE A 698 -55.44 -3.86 2.79
CA ILE A 698 -54.62 -4.58 3.77
C ILE A 698 -53.15 -4.12 3.75
N LEU A 699 -52.71 -3.45 2.66
CA LEU A 699 -51.35 -2.97 2.46
C LEU A 699 -51.15 -1.59 3.11
N PRO A 700 -50.36 -1.50 4.20
CA PRO A 700 -50.03 -0.21 4.81
C PRO A 700 -49.07 0.57 3.89
N TYR A 701 -49.42 1.80 3.56
CA TYR A 701 -48.60 2.67 2.74
C TYR A 701 -47.90 3.70 3.64
N LEU A 702 -46.62 4.01 3.37
CA LEU A 702 -45.89 5.06 4.09
C LEU A 702 -46.47 6.43 3.70
N GLN A 703 -47.19 7.08 4.62
CA GLN A 703 -47.51 8.49 4.50
C GLN A 703 -46.19 9.28 4.63
N ARG A 704 -45.67 9.81 3.52
CA ARG A 704 -44.45 10.61 3.56
C ARG A 704 -44.71 11.95 4.23
N HIS A 705 -43.88 12.29 5.21
CA HIS A 705 -43.53 13.68 5.50
C HIS A 705 -42.90 14.29 4.24
N VAL A 706 -43.33 15.49 3.88
CA VAL A 706 -42.75 16.28 2.79
C VAL A 706 -41.27 16.54 3.11
N PRO A 707 -40.31 16.30 2.20
CA PRO A 707 -38.93 16.66 2.44
C PRO A 707 -38.79 18.17 2.65
N PHE A 708 -37.97 18.55 3.62
CA PHE A 708 -37.60 19.93 3.91
C PHE A 708 -37.13 20.63 2.61
N ASN A 709 -37.76 21.76 2.28
CA ASN A 709 -37.43 22.58 1.12
C ASN A 709 -36.12 23.33 1.40
N PRO A 710 -35.04 23.13 0.63
CA PRO A 710 -33.73 23.72 0.93
C PRO A 710 -33.64 25.23 0.65
N ASN A 711 -34.67 25.85 0.08
CA ASN A 711 -34.65 27.28 -0.31
C ASN A 711 -35.07 28.25 0.81
N MET A 712 -35.06 27.82 2.07
CA MET A 712 -35.37 28.71 3.20
C MET A 712 -34.13 28.90 4.08
N THR A 713 -33.05 29.42 3.48
CA THR A 713 -31.94 30.03 4.21
C THR A 713 -32.06 31.55 4.12
N SER A 714 -32.69 32.15 5.13
CA SER A 714 -32.24 33.45 5.61
C SER A 714 -32.59 33.61 7.08
N ARG A 715 -31.53 33.49 7.90
CA ARG A 715 -31.35 34.08 9.23
C ARG A 715 -32.55 33.99 10.18
N THR A 716 -32.49 33.09 11.15
CA THR A 716 -32.81 33.47 12.53
C THR A 716 -32.13 32.53 13.51
N LYS A 717 -31.73 33.13 14.63
CA LYS A 717 -30.81 32.61 15.64
C LYS A 717 -31.35 31.35 16.30
N PHE A 718 -30.39 30.49 16.68
CA PHE A 718 -30.58 29.43 17.65
C PHE A 718 -31.05 30.06 18.98
N SER A 719 -32.32 29.93 19.32
CA SER A 719 -32.81 30.14 20.69
C SER A 719 -33.93 29.15 20.99
N THR A 720 -33.62 28.22 21.89
CA THR A 720 -34.50 27.68 22.94
C THR A 720 -36.00 27.96 22.78
N ALA A 721 -36.75 26.97 22.30
CA ALA A 721 -38.17 26.83 22.58
C ALA A 721 -38.58 25.35 22.44
N SER A 722 -38.62 24.67 23.57
CA SER A 722 -39.43 23.50 23.80
C SER A 722 -40.91 23.89 23.76
N SER A 723 -41.64 23.56 22.70
CA SER A 723 -43.10 23.43 22.74
C SER A 723 -43.70 22.84 21.45
N SER A 724 -44.45 21.76 21.65
CA SER A 724 -45.55 21.26 20.81
C SER A 724 -45.29 21.06 19.31
N TYR A 725 -44.85 19.85 18.97
CA TYR A 725 -45.09 19.26 17.64
C TYR A 725 -46.59 19.09 17.40
N THR A 726 -47.24 20.08 16.80
CA THR A 726 -48.56 19.86 16.18
C THR A 726 -48.37 19.10 14.88
N VAL A 727 -48.84 17.85 14.87
CA VAL A 727 -48.91 16.94 13.73
C VAL A 727 -49.59 17.63 12.53
N PRO A 728 -48.92 17.84 11.38
CA PRO A 728 -49.58 18.37 10.19
C PRO A 728 -50.43 17.29 9.49
N ASN A 729 -51.59 17.74 8.99
CA ASN A 729 -52.68 16.95 8.42
C ASN A 729 -52.30 15.89 7.37
N THR A 730 -52.90 14.71 7.51
CA THR A 730 -52.81 13.56 6.61
C THR A 730 -53.52 13.81 5.27
N VAL A 731 -52.79 13.80 4.15
CA VAL A 731 -53.39 13.81 2.81
C VAL A 731 -53.88 12.41 2.44
N ASN A 732 -55.17 12.27 2.13
CA ASN A 732 -55.77 11.00 1.72
C ASN A 732 -55.42 10.71 0.24
N ILE A 733 -54.62 9.67 -0.02
CA ILE A 733 -54.08 9.36 -1.35
C ILE A 733 -55.18 8.68 -2.21
N ARG A 734 -55.37 9.14 -3.46
CA ARG A 734 -56.34 8.56 -4.41
C ARG A 734 -55.98 7.11 -4.77
N TRP A 735 -56.99 6.30 -5.07
CA TRP A 735 -56.85 4.86 -5.34
C TRP A 735 -55.97 4.55 -6.57
N THR A 736 -56.07 5.37 -7.62
CA THR A 736 -55.22 5.28 -8.83
C THR A 736 -53.74 5.59 -8.54
N GLN A 737 -53.47 6.49 -7.59
CA GLN A 737 -52.10 6.79 -7.16
C GLN A 737 -51.53 5.64 -6.33
N LYS A 738 -52.33 5.02 -5.45
CA LYS A 738 -51.93 3.80 -4.71
C LYS A 738 -51.54 2.66 -5.66
N LEU A 739 -52.32 2.42 -6.71
CA LEU A 739 -52.02 1.45 -7.76
C LEU A 739 -50.69 1.76 -8.47
N LEU A 740 -50.50 3.01 -8.91
CA LEU A 740 -49.27 3.43 -9.58
C LEU A 740 -48.04 3.27 -8.67
N PHE A 741 -48.18 3.61 -7.39
CA PHE A 741 -47.09 3.48 -6.44
C PHE A 741 -46.73 2.03 -6.12
N PHE A 742 -47.71 1.12 -6.13
CA PHE A 742 -47.49 -0.30 -5.97
C PHE A 742 -46.66 -0.87 -7.13
N TYR A 743 -47.06 -0.63 -8.38
CA TYR A 743 -46.31 -1.10 -9.56
C TYR A 743 -44.97 -0.37 -9.78
N ARG A 744 -44.77 0.78 -9.14
CA ARG A 744 -43.48 1.49 -9.13
C ARG A 744 -42.49 0.89 -8.13
N ALA A 745 -42.94 0.12 -7.14
CA ALA A 745 -42.08 -0.48 -6.14
C ALA A 745 -41.20 -1.60 -6.75
N PRO A 746 -39.87 -1.59 -6.55
CA PRO A 746 -38.97 -2.61 -7.09
C PRO A 746 -39.34 -4.04 -6.69
N ILE A 747 -39.75 -4.27 -5.44
CA ILE A 747 -40.16 -5.61 -4.97
C ILE A 747 -41.33 -6.20 -5.75
N VAL A 748 -42.30 -5.36 -6.15
CA VAL A 748 -43.47 -5.80 -6.93
C VAL A 748 -43.02 -6.19 -8.34
N ARG A 749 -42.12 -5.41 -8.95
CA ARG A 749 -41.54 -5.72 -10.25
C ARG A 749 -40.72 -7.01 -10.21
N PHE A 750 -40.02 -7.28 -9.13
CA PHE A 750 -39.29 -8.52 -8.94
C PHE A 750 -40.22 -9.74 -8.96
N TYR A 751 -41.24 -9.76 -8.11
CA TYR A 751 -42.18 -10.90 -8.06
C TYR A 751 -42.94 -11.10 -9.36
N TYR A 752 -43.30 -10.01 -10.03
CA TYR A 752 -43.99 -10.06 -11.30
C TYR A 752 -43.07 -10.60 -12.41
N ASN A 753 -41.83 -10.12 -12.54
CA ASN A 753 -40.87 -10.70 -13.48
C ASN A 753 -40.59 -12.17 -13.16
N LEU A 754 -40.51 -12.56 -11.89
CA LEU A 754 -40.33 -13.95 -11.47
C LEU A 754 -41.49 -14.85 -11.93
N ILE A 755 -42.74 -14.44 -11.68
CA ILE A 755 -43.94 -15.20 -12.07
C ILE A 755 -44.00 -15.35 -13.60
N PHE A 756 -43.79 -14.25 -14.33
CA PHE A 756 -43.80 -14.27 -15.80
C PHE A 756 -42.67 -15.12 -16.38
N PHE A 757 -41.51 -15.17 -15.72
CA PHE A 757 -40.41 -16.03 -16.14
C PHE A 757 -40.74 -17.52 -15.96
N PHE A 758 -41.42 -17.91 -14.88
CA PHE A 758 -41.92 -19.29 -14.73
C PHE A 758 -42.96 -19.67 -15.79
N ILE A 759 -43.86 -18.73 -16.13
CA ILE A 759 -44.83 -18.93 -17.21
C ILE A 759 -44.11 -19.10 -18.55
N PHE A 760 -43.09 -18.28 -18.82
CA PHE A 760 -42.24 -18.38 -20.01
C PHE A 760 -41.55 -19.75 -20.12
N LEU A 761 -40.94 -20.24 -19.04
CA LEU A 761 -40.29 -21.55 -19.02
C LEU A 761 -41.27 -22.70 -19.22
N GLY A 762 -42.44 -22.61 -18.59
CA GLY A 762 -43.53 -23.58 -18.79
C GLY A 762 -44.01 -23.58 -20.25
N LEU A 763 -44.19 -22.40 -20.84
CA LEU A 763 -44.59 -22.23 -22.23
C LEU A 763 -43.52 -22.78 -23.20
N PHE A 764 -42.25 -22.46 -22.98
CA PHE A 764 -41.14 -22.96 -23.79
C PHE A 764 -41.05 -24.50 -23.72
N SER A 765 -41.12 -25.05 -22.51
CA SER A 765 -41.11 -26.50 -22.30
C SER A 765 -42.30 -27.18 -23.00
N TYR A 766 -43.49 -26.58 -22.92
CA TYR A 766 -44.69 -27.07 -23.58
C TYR A 766 -44.56 -27.05 -25.12
N VAL A 767 -44.08 -25.94 -25.69
CA VAL A 767 -43.86 -25.82 -27.14
C VAL A 767 -42.88 -26.88 -27.65
N LEU A 768 -41.74 -27.08 -26.97
CA LEU A 768 -40.74 -28.06 -27.40
C LEU A 768 -41.19 -29.52 -27.28
N LEU A 769 -42.01 -29.84 -26.28
CA LEU A 769 -42.46 -31.21 -26.01
C LEU A 769 -43.71 -31.61 -26.82
N VAL A 770 -44.66 -30.70 -27.00
CA VAL A 770 -46.00 -31.00 -27.54
C VAL A 770 -46.19 -30.44 -28.95
N ASP A 771 -45.92 -29.14 -29.15
CA ASP A 771 -46.36 -28.40 -30.34
C ASP A 771 -45.24 -28.09 -31.37
N PHE A 772 -44.06 -28.70 -31.25
CA PHE A 772 -42.91 -28.45 -32.14
C PHE A 772 -42.93 -29.35 -33.40
N PHE A 773 -43.57 -28.86 -34.47
CA PHE A 773 -43.67 -29.56 -35.77
C PHE A 773 -42.92 -28.83 -36.90
N PRO A 774 -42.51 -29.54 -37.98
CA PRO A 774 -41.87 -28.94 -39.15
C PRO A 774 -42.86 -28.13 -39.99
N LEU A 775 -42.42 -26.98 -40.53
CA LEU A 775 -43.29 -26.05 -41.28
C LEU A 775 -43.99 -26.67 -42.50
N ASN A 776 -43.41 -27.71 -43.11
CA ASN A 776 -43.97 -28.38 -44.30
C ASN A 776 -45.28 -29.13 -44.02
N ILE A 777 -45.49 -29.62 -42.81
CA ILE A 777 -46.69 -30.40 -42.43
C ILE A 777 -47.91 -29.49 -42.22
N TYR A 778 -47.69 -28.23 -41.81
CA TYR A 778 -48.77 -27.27 -41.57
C TYR A 778 -49.52 -26.84 -42.83
N HIS A 779 -48.87 -26.92 -44.01
CA HIS A 779 -49.54 -26.68 -45.29
C HIS A 779 -50.54 -27.79 -45.68
N GLY A 780 -50.49 -28.98 -45.05
CA GLY A 780 -51.23 -30.17 -45.52
C GLY A 780 -52.43 -30.63 -44.68
N TYR A 781 -52.49 -30.38 -43.36
CA TYR A 781 -53.51 -31.06 -42.52
C TYR A 781 -54.25 -30.21 -41.47
N HIS A 782 -53.80 -28.99 -41.14
CA HIS A 782 -54.39 -28.18 -40.05
C HIS A 782 -54.87 -26.77 -40.46
N SER A 783 -55.14 -26.55 -41.76
CA SER A 783 -55.58 -25.24 -42.27
C SER A 783 -57.04 -24.87 -41.94
N SER A 784 -57.74 -25.59 -41.05
CA SER A 784 -59.21 -25.48 -40.91
C SER A 784 -59.75 -24.84 -39.62
N VAL A 785 -58.94 -24.32 -38.69
CA VAL A 785 -59.49 -23.64 -37.50
C VAL A 785 -58.97 -22.21 -37.26
N THR A 786 -57.76 -21.84 -37.71
CA THR A 786 -57.22 -20.47 -37.46
C THR A 786 -56.42 -19.83 -38.60
N GLY A 787 -56.15 -20.54 -39.71
CA GLY A 787 -55.51 -19.96 -40.90
C GLY A 787 -54.06 -19.46 -40.73
N LEU A 788 -53.39 -19.77 -39.61
CA LEU A 788 -52.00 -19.36 -39.32
C LEU A 788 -51.03 -20.55 -39.44
N PRO A 789 -49.84 -20.36 -40.06
CA PRO A 789 -48.86 -21.44 -40.29
C PRO A 789 -48.07 -21.89 -39.05
N ILE A 790 -48.29 -21.27 -37.88
CA ILE A 790 -47.56 -21.49 -36.62
C ILE A 790 -48.57 -21.59 -35.46
N PRO A 791 -48.43 -22.52 -34.50
CA PRO A 791 -49.35 -22.67 -33.37
C PRO A 791 -49.30 -21.47 -32.42
N ILE A 792 -50.46 -21.12 -31.83
CA ILE A 792 -50.62 -19.94 -30.95
C ILE A 792 -49.64 -19.92 -29.76
N PRO A 793 -49.35 -21.05 -29.06
CA PRO A 793 -48.37 -21.08 -27.98
C PRO A 793 -46.95 -20.69 -28.42
N GLU A 794 -46.55 -21.07 -29.64
CA GLU A 794 -45.24 -20.74 -30.20
C GLU A 794 -45.14 -19.26 -30.57
N ILE A 795 -46.21 -18.67 -31.10
CA ILE A 795 -46.26 -17.21 -31.34
C ILE A 795 -46.09 -16.45 -30.02
N TRP A 796 -46.77 -16.88 -28.95
CA TRP A 796 -46.61 -16.28 -27.62
C TRP A 796 -45.18 -16.43 -27.08
N LEU A 797 -44.53 -17.57 -27.32
CA LEU A 797 -43.13 -17.79 -26.95
C LEU A 797 -42.21 -16.78 -27.65
N HIS A 798 -42.39 -16.58 -28.96
CA HIS A 798 -41.63 -15.58 -29.71
C HIS A 798 -41.83 -14.16 -29.18
N VAL A 799 -43.07 -13.77 -28.86
CA VAL A 799 -43.35 -12.45 -28.26
C VAL A 799 -42.68 -12.29 -26.90
N CYS A 800 -42.66 -13.34 -26.07
CA CYS A 800 -41.95 -13.32 -24.78
C CYS A 800 -40.45 -13.08 -24.96
N ILE A 801 -39.82 -13.79 -25.91
CA ILE A 801 -38.37 -13.67 -26.15
C ILE A 801 -38.02 -12.33 -26.78
N TRP A 802 -38.85 -11.81 -27.70
CA TRP A 802 -38.73 -10.43 -28.17
C TRP A 802 -38.83 -9.40 -27.02
N GLY A 803 -39.69 -9.65 -26.05
CA GLY A 803 -39.77 -8.85 -24.82
C GLY A 803 -38.48 -8.91 -23.99
N ILE A 804 -37.85 -10.08 -23.87
CA ILE A 804 -36.56 -10.23 -23.17
C ILE A 804 -35.44 -9.50 -23.94
N ILE A 805 -35.37 -9.63 -25.27
CA ILE A 805 -34.39 -8.92 -26.11
C ILE A 805 -34.50 -7.40 -25.94
N ILE A 806 -35.72 -6.85 -25.92
CA ILE A 806 -35.93 -5.41 -25.70
C ILE A 806 -35.45 -5.00 -24.30
N GLU A 807 -35.65 -5.84 -23.30
CA GLU A 807 -35.20 -5.56 -21.93
C GLU A 807 -33.67 -5.57 -21.82
N GLU A 808 -33.00 -6.52 -22.48
CA GLU A 808 -31.53 -6.57 -22.54
C GLU A 808 -30.94 -5.41 -23.35
N MET A 809 -31.53 -5.07 -24.50
CA MET A 809 -31.14 -3.89 -25.28
C MET A 809 -31.28 -2.60 -24.46
N ARG A 810 -32.33 -2.51 -23.64
CA ARG A 810 -32.55 -1.38 -22.74
C ARG A 810 -31.49 -1.34 -21.63
N GLN A 811 -31.13 -2.47 -21.03
CA GLN A 811 -30.03 -2.55 -20.06
C GLN A 811 -28.69 -2.14 -20.68
N PHE A 812 -28.41 -2.61 -21.90
CA PHE A 812 -27.22 -2.22 -22.65
C PHE A 812 -27.14 -0.70 -22.88
N THR A 813 -28.26 -0.02 -23.19
CA THR A 813 -28.26 1.44 -23.35
C THR A 813 -27.96 2.22 -22.07
N PHE A 814 -28.06 1.59 -20.89
CA PHE A 814 -27.67 2.21 -19.62
C PHE A 814 -26.19 2.00 -19.27
N THR A 815 -25.54 1.00 -19.86
CA THR A 815 -24.10 0.77 -19.69
C THR A 815 -23.29 1.60 -20.68
N ASN A 816 -22.18 2.18 -20.23
CA ASN A 816 -21.33 3.03 -21.09
C ASN A 816 -20.43 2.22 -22.04
N SER A 817 -20.19 0.92 -21.76
CA SER A 817 -19.30 0.06 -22.54
C SER A 817 -19.85 -1.35 -22.69
N PHE A 818 -19.72 -1.90 -23.90
CA PHE A 818 -20.06 -3.30 -24.21
C PHE A 818 -19.18 -4.31 -23.46
N VAL A 819 -17.91 -3.97 -23.24
CA VAL A 819 -16.97 -4.84 -22.50
C VAL A 819 -17.38 -4.93 -21.03
N GLU A 820 -17.85 -3.84 -20.44
CA GLU A 820 -18.32 -3.82 -19.06
C GLU A 820 -19.58 -4.67 -18.89
N TYR A 821 -20.50 -4.63 -19.88
CA TYR A 821 -21.70 -5.48 -19.90
C TYR A 821 -21.35 -6.98 -19.99
N LEU A 822 -20.41 -7.36 -20.85
CA LEU A 822 -19.99 -8.77 -21.02
C LEU A 822 -19.19 -9.34 -19.85
N ASN A 823 -18.53 -8.50 -19.06
CA ASN A 823 -17.77 -8.95 -17.88
C ASN A 823 -18.66 -9.51 -16.77
N GLU A 824 -19.97 -9.23 -16.81
CA GLU A 824 -20.93 -9.82 -15.88
C GLU A 824 -21.37 -11.22 -16.36
N MET A 825 -21.14 -12.24 -15.54
CA MET A 825 -21.44 -13.64 -15.89
C MET A 825 -22.92 -13.88 -16.23
N SER A 826 -23.82 -13.14 -15.59
CA SER A 826 -25.27 -13.17 -15.82
C SER A 826 -25.63 -12.70 -17.22
N ASN A 827 -25.09 -11.56 -17.62
CA ASN A 827 -25.33 -10.95 -18.93
C ASN A 827 -24.72 -11.78 -20.05
N LEU A 828 -23.55 -12.40 -19.79
CA LEU A 828 -22.93 -13.34 -20.74
C LEU A 828 -23.84 -14.56 -21.00
N ILE A 829 -24.45 -15.12 -19.96
CA ILE A 829 -25.40 -16.24 -20.09
C ILE A 829 -26.63 -15.80 -20.89
N ASP A 830 -27.20 -14.63 -20.60
CA ASP A 830 -28.37 -14.09 -21.30
C ASP A 830 -28.09 -13.82 -22.78
N MET A 831 -26.95 -13.21 -23.11
CA MET A 831 -26.54 -13.01 -24.51
C MET A 831 -26.32 -14.33 -25.23
N THR A 832 -25.70 -15.31 -24.56
CA THR A 832 -25.48 -16.64 -25.14
C THR A 832 -26.80 -17.35 -25.43
N ALA A 833 -27.75 -17.29 -24.50
CA ALA A 833 -29.10 -17.83 -24.68
C ALA A 833 -29.85 -17.13 -25.83
N ILE A 834 -29.84 -15.79 -25.87
CA ILE A 834 -30.49 -15.03 -26.95
C ILE A 834 -29.89 -15.37 -28.32
N ILE A 835 -28.56 -15.47 -28.44
CA ILE A 835 -27.89 -15.83 -29.70
C ILE A 835 -28.23 -17.26 -30.11
N LEU A 836 -28.19 -18.22 -29.17
CA LEU A 836 -28.50 -19.62 -29.44
C LEU A 836 -29.96 -19.78 -29.88
N TYR A 837 -30.88 -19.09 -29.21
CA TYR A 837 -32.27 -19.01 -29.61
C TYR A 837 -32.45 -18.43 -31.01
N LEU A 838 -31.76 -17.33 -31.36
CA LEU A 838 -31.83 -16.74 -32.70
C LEU A 838 -31.33 -17.71 -33.77
N ILE A 839 -30.26 -18.46 -33.51
CA ILE A 839 -29.76 -19.50 -34.43
C ILE A 839 -30.80 -20.63 -34.57
N GLY A 840 -31.38 -21.09 -33.46
CA GLY A 840 -32.45 -22.09 -33.47
C GLY A 840 -33.71 -21.62 -34.22
N PHE A 841 -34.07 -20.35 -34.05
CA PHE A 841 -35.18 -19.70 -34.74
C PHE A 841 -34.90 -19.58 -36.24
N MET A 842 -33.71 -19.11 -36.66
CA MET A 842 -33.36 -18.97 -38.08
C MET A 842 -33.29 -20.32 -38.80
N THR A 843 -32.68 -21.33 -38.15
CA THR A 843 -32.59 -22.69 -38.71
C THR A 843 -33.97 -23.37 -38.83
N ARG A 844 -34.93 -23.01 -37.98
CA ARG A 844 -36.32 -23.49 -38.07
C ARG A 844 -37.04 -23.05 -39.35
N PHE A 845 -36.75 -21.88 -39.91
CA PHE A 845 -37.38 -21.42 -41.17
C PHE A 845 -36.75 -22.02 -42.43
N ILE A 846 -35.65 -22.77 -42.30
CA ILE A 846 -35.03 -23.48 -43.41
C ILE A 846 -35.84 -24.77 -43.65
N VAL A 847 -36.43 -24.88 -44.84
CA VAL A 847 -37.42 -25.91 -45.23
C VAL A 847 -36.84 -27.34 -45.35
N ILE A 848 -35.56 -27.54 -45.03
CA ILE A 848 -34.83 -28.81 -45.16
C ILE A 848 -34.97 -29.64 -43.88
N GLU A 849 -35.34 -30.93 -43.98
CA GLU A 849 -35.60 -31.81 -42.83
C GLU A 849 -34.41 -31.97 -41.86
N GLU A 850 -33.18 -32.00 -42.37
CA GLU A 850 -31.97 -32.08 -41.53
C GLU A 850 -31.81 -30.86 -40.60
N TYR A 851 -32.11 -29.66 -41.11
CA TYR A 851 -32.02 -28.42 -40.35
C TYR A 851 -33.13 -28.31 -39.28
N PHE A 852 -34.27 -28.98 -39.48
CA PHE A 852 -35.32 -29.06 -38.47
C PHE A 852 -34.84 -29.81 -37.21
N MET A 853 -34.19 -30.96 -37.38
CA MET A 853 -33.63 -31.72 -36.24
C MET A 853 -32.54 -30.92 -35.52
N ILE A 854 -31.68 -30.24 -36.28
CA ILE A 854 -30.65 -29.34 -35.72
C ILE A 854 -31.30 -28.20 -34.93
N SER A 855 -32.36 -27.57 -35.46
CA SER A 855 -33.07 -26.48 -34.76
C SER A 855 -33.67 -26.95 -33.44
N LYS A 856 -34.23 -28.17 -33.39
CA LYS A 856 -34.79 -28.75 -32.16
C LYS A 856 -33.70 -28.99 -31.12
N ILE A 857 -32.55 -29.52 -31.52
CA ILE A 857 -31.40 -29.75 -30.63
C ILE A 857 -30.91 -28.42 -30.06
N ILE A 858 -30.74 -27.41 -30.92
CA ILE A 858 -30.29 -26.06 -30.52
C ILE A 858 -31.25 -25.44 -29.51
N LEU A 859 -32.57 -25.51 -29.76
CA LEU A 859 -33.57 -24.97 -28.84
C LEU A 859 -33.68 -25.76 -27.52
N CYS A 860 -33.39 -27.07 -27.53
CA CYS A 860 -33.31 -27.87 -26.31
C CYS A 860 -32.10 -27.47 -25.45
N LEU A 861 -30.96 -27.19 -26.08
CA LEU A 861 -29.78 -26.64 -25.38
C LEU A 861 -30.06 -25.23 -24.85
N ASP A 862 -30.76 -24.41 -25.63
CA ASP A 862 -31.20 -23.07 -25.21
C ASP A 862 -32.11 -23.11 -23.99
N LEU A 863 -33.08 -24.04 -23.95
CA LEU A 863 -33.96 -24.23 -22.79
C LEU A 863 -33.16 -24.46 -21.49
N ILE A 864 -32.06 -25.22 -21.54
CA ILE A 864 -31.20 -25.46 -20.37
C ILE A 864 -30.60 -24.14 -19.86
N LEU A 865 -30.14 -23.25 -20.76
CA LEU A 865 -29.59 -21.95 -20.38
C LEU A 865 -30.65 -21.08 -19.68
N TRP A 866 -31.90 -21.09 -20.15
CA TRP A 866 -33.01 -20.38 -19.50
C TRP A 866 -33.35 -20.95 -18.12
N TYR A 867 -33.26 -22.28 -17.91
CA TYR A 867 -33.41 -22.88 -16.58
C TYR A 867 -32.26 -22.48 -15.64
N VAL A 868 -31.02 -22.47 -16.12
CA VAL A 868 -29.86 -22.00 -15.34
C VAL A 868 -30.03 -20.52 -14.94
N ARG A 869 -30.62 -19.69 -15.81
CA ARG A 869 -30.90 -18.28 -15.53
C ARG A 869 -31.82 -18.05 -14.33
N ILE A 870 -32.71 -18.98 -13.99
CA ILE A 870 -33.55 -18.90 -12.77
C ILE A 870 -32.70 -18.80 -11.50
N LEU A 871 -31.58 -19.52 -11.44
CA LEU A 871 -30.71 -19.54 -10.26
C LEU A 871 -30.20 -18.13 -9.92
N HIS A 872 -29.95 -17.31 -10.93
CA HIS A 872 -29.55 -15.92 -10.74
C HIS A 872 -30.68 -15.06 -10.12
N LEU A 873 -31.94 -15.27 -10.53
CA LEU A 873 -33.08 -14.57 -9.91
C LEU A 873 -33.25 -14.97 -8.43
N PHE A 874 -32.96 -16.23 -8.10
CA PHE A 874 -32.98 -16.70 -6.72
C PHE A 874 -31.80 -16.22 -5.87
N ALA A 875 -30.70 -15.75 -6.49
CA ALA A 875 -29.59 -15.15 -5.77
C ALA A 875 -30.01 -13.87 -5.00
N ALA A 876 -31.07 -13.19 -5.44
CA ALA A 876 -31.65 -12.04 -4.76
C ALA A 876 -32.32 -12.37 -3.42
N TYR A 877 -32.67 -13.64 -3.17
CA TYR A 877 -33.39 -14.05 -1.97
C TYR A 877 -32.45 -14.20 -0.76
N GLU A 878 -32.79 -13.59 0.38
CA GLU A 878 -31.91 -13.49 1.56
C GLU A 878 -31.39 -14.82 2.10
N LYS A 879 -32.22 -15.88 2.13
CA LYS A 879 -31.80 -17.17 2.70
C LYS A 879 -31.07 -18.09 1.70
N LEU A 880 -31.30 -17.89 0.40
CA LEU A 880 -30.78 -18.74 -0.66
C LEU A 880 -29.58 -18.11 -1.38
N GLY A 881 -29.53 -16.78 -1.43
CA GLY A 881 -28.51 -16.00 -2.11
C GLY A 881 -27.08 -16.30 -1.64
N PRO A 882 -26.74 -16.17 -0.35
CA PRO A 882 -25.40 -16.50 0.14
C PRO A 882 -24.99 -17.94 -0.20
N LYS A 883 -25.93 -18.89 -0.17
CA LYS A 883 -25.68 -20.29 -0.53
C LYS A 883 -25.39 -20.47 -2.02
N LEU A 884 -26.11 -19.75 -2.89
CA LEU A 884 -25.86 -19.78 -4.34
C LEU A 884 -24.52 -19.14 -4.70
N ILE A 885 -24.17 -18.02 -4.06
CA ILE A 885 -22.86 -17.36 -4.25
C ILE A 885 -21.72 -18.29 -3.82
N MET A 886 -21.91 -19.00 -2.69
CA MET A 886 -20.96 -20.02 -2.23
C MET A 886 -20.77 -21.11 -3.27
N ILE A 887 -21.86 -21.66 -3.83
CA ILE A 887 -21.80 -22.67 -4.91
C ILE A 887 -21.04 -22.10 -6.13
N PHE A 888 -21.42 -20.93 -6.64
CA PHE A 888 -20.78 -20.36 -7.83
C PHE A 888 -19.28 -20.07 -7.65
N ASN A 889 -18.87 -19.61 -6.47
CA ASN A 889 -17.46 -19.40 -6.18
C ASN A 889 -16.68 -20.72 -6.10
N THR A 890 -17.28 -21.77 -5.53
CA THR A 890 -16.66 -23.12 -5.44
C THR A 890 -16.60 -23.86 -6.79
N MET A 891 -17.40 -23.47 -7.79
CA MET A 891 -17.39 -24.10 -9.12
C MET A 891 -16.04 -23.95 -9.85
N LYS A 892 -15.27 -22.89 -9.57
CA LYS A 892 -13.94 -22.69 -10.20
C LYS A 892 -12.96 -23.76 -9.75
N ASP A 893 -12.94 -24.07 -8.46
CA ASP A 893 -12.09 -25.13 -7.88
C ASP A 893 -12.57 -26.52 -8.32
N LEU A 894 -13.89 -26.71 -8.40
CA LEU A 894 -14.50 -27.94 -8.90
C LEU A 894 -14.09 -28.23 -10.36
N LEU A 895 -14.02 -27.22 -11.22
CA LEU A 895 -13.73 -27.41 -12.65
C LEU A 895 -12.34 -28.01 -12.88
N PHE A 896 -11.32 -27.53 -12.16
CA PHE A 896 -9.97 -28.10 -12.22
C PHE A 896 -9.95 -29.56 -11.73
N PHE A 897 -10.67 -29.86 -10.65
CA PHE A 897 -10.74 -31.22 -10.11
C PHE A 897 -11.52 -32.18 -11.02
N VAL A 898 -12.62 -31.73 -11.65
CA VAL A 898 -13.36 -32.52 -12.63
C VAL A 898 -12.48 -32.84 -13.84
N CYS A 899 -11.66 -31.90 -14.31
CA CYS A 899 -10.68 -32.18 -15.36
C CYS A 899 -9.69 -33.29 -14.93
N PHE A 900 -9.26 -33.28 -13.67
CA PHE A 900 -8.40 -34.33 -13.11
C PHE A 900 -9.10 -35.70 -13.08
N ILE A 901 -10.36 -35.78 -12.62
CA ILE A 901 -11.15 -37.03 -12.66
C ILE A 901 -11.31 -37.51 -14.11
N LEU A 902 -11.57 -36.62 -15.06
CA LEU A 902 -11.76 -36.98 -16.47
C LEU A 902 -10.51 -37.66 -17.05
N ILE A 903 -9.30 -37.25 -16.66
CA ILE A 903 -8.05 -37.91 -17.09
C ILE A 903 -8.03 -39.39 -16.65
N PHE A 904 -8.33 -39.67 -15.39
CA PHE A 904 -8.40 -41.05 -14.89
C PHE A 904 -9.55 -41.83 -15.52
N LEU A 905 -10.70 -41.19 -15.73
CA LEU A 905 -11.87 -41.78 -16.36
C LEU A 905 -11.54 -42.21 -17.80
N PHE A 906 -11.00 -41.32 -18.63
CA PHE A 906 -10.61 -41.67 -20.00
C PHE A 906 -9.50 -42.73 -20.03
N GLY A 907 -8.49 -42.61 -19.15
CA GLY A 907 -7.41 -43.58 -19.05
C GLY A 907 -7.91 -45.00 -18.74
N PHE A 908 -8.80 -45.14 -17.75
CA PHE A 908 -9.43 -46.41 -17.43
C PHE A 908 -10.37 -46.90 -18.54
N SER A 909 -11.21 -46.01 -19.09
CA SER A 909 -12.20 -46.36 -20.11
C SER A 909 -11.54 -46.90 -21.37
N ILE A 910 -10.52 -46.22 -21.88
CA ILE A 910 -9.81 -46.61 -23.10
C ILE A 910 -9.04 -47.92 -22.87
N THR A 911 -8.35 -48.06 -21.75
CA THR A 911 -7.56 -49.27 -21.42
C THR A 911 -8.46 -50.50 -21.23
N SER A 912 -9.55 -50.35 -20.48
CA SER A 912 -10.48 -51.46 -20.22
C SER A 912 -11.24 -51.85 -21.49
N TRP A 913 -11.66 -50.88 -22.28
CA TRP A 913 -12.31 -51.13 -23.57
C TRP A 913 -11.37 -51.84 -24.55
N SER A 914 -10.09 -51.44 -24.60
CA SER A 914 -9.06 -52.09 -25.42
C SER A 914 -8.77 -53.53 -25.00
N LEU A 915 -8.92 -53.88 -23.71
CA LEU A 915 -8.68 -55.24 -23.21
C LEU A 915 -9.89 -56.17 -23.43
N LEU A 916 -11.10 -55.62 -23.31
CA LEU A 916 -12.35 -56.39 -23.42
C LEU A 916 -12.73 -56.67 -24.89
N ILE A 917 -12.23 -55.86 -25.82
CA ILE A 917 -12.55 -55.95 -27.25
C ILE A 917 -11.30 -56.30 -28.06
N THR A 918 -11.32 -57.48 -28.66
CA THR A 918 -10.29 -57.93 -29.60
C THR A 918 -10.75 -57.72 -31.04
N THR A 919 -10.01 -56.88 -31.76
CA THR A 919 -10.04 -56.60 -33.21
C THR A 919 -11.26 -55.84 -33.77
N SER A 920 -10.99 -54.63 -34.28
CA SER A 920 -11.89 -53.88 -35.17
C SER A 920 -11.16 -53.51 -36.45
N GLN A 921 -11.67 -53.94 -37.61
CA GLN A 921 -11.27 -53.39 -38.91
C GLN A 921 -11.96 -52.03 -39.08
N VAL A 922 -11.19 -50.98 -39.38
CA VAL A 922 -11.72 -49.63 -39.65
C VAL A 922 -11.92 -49.49 -41.16
N GLN A 923 -13.16 -49.30 -41.58
CA GLN A 923 -13.50 -49.00 -42.97
C GLN A 923 -13.91 -47.53 -43.11
N TRP A 924 -13.20 -46.82 -43.98
CA TRP A 924 -13.52 -45.45 -44.36
C TRP A 924 -14.56 -45.47 -45.49
N ILE A 925 -15.75 -44.95 -45.25
CA ILE A 925 -16.82 -44.88 -46.26
C ILE A 925 -16.67 -43.57 -47.02
N TYR A 926 -16.36 -43.67 -48.31
CA TYR A 926 -16.30 -42.53 -49.24
C TYR A 926 -17.55 -42.52 -50.12
N ASP A 927 -18.10 -41.33 -50.36
CA ASP A 927 -19.15 -41.11 -51.37
C ASP A 927 -18.62 -41.46 -52.78
N THR A 928 -19.52 -41.61 -53.73
CA THR A 928 -19.25 -41.74 -55.17
C THR A 928 -18.31 -40.65 -55.72
N ASN A 929 -18.21 -39.51 -55.05
CA ASN A 929 -17.31 -38.39 -55.36
C ASN A 929 -15.96 -38.42 -54.62
N GLY A 930 -15.62 -39.49 -53.90
CA GLY A 930 -14.36 -39.62 -53.15
C GLY A 930 -14.29 -38.80 -51.85
N LYS A 931 -15.40 -38.16 -51.44
CA LYS A 931 -15.48 -37.45 -50.15
C LYS A 931 -15.79 -38.42 -49.03
N LEU A 932 -15.04 -38.36 -47.94
CA LEU A 932 -15.25 -39.19 -46.76
C LEU A 932 -16.60 -38.81 -46.12
N VAL A 933 -17.54 -39.76 -46.12
CA VAL A 933 -18.90 -39.58 -45.59
C VAL A 933 -18.94 -40.00 -44.13
N ASP A 934 -18.35 -41.15 -43.80
CA ASP A 934 -18.31 -41.65 -42.41
C ASP A 934 -17.23 -42.72 -42.18
N VAL A 935 -16.96 -43.02 -40.90
CA VAL A 935 -16.02 -44.04 -40.45
C VAL A 935 -16.76 -45.18 -39.76
N LEU A 936 -16.75 -46.35 -40.40
CA LEU A 936 -17.39 -47.54 -39.90
C LEU A 936 -16.38 -48.44 -39.18
N ILE A 937 -16.69 -48.77 -37.93
CA ILE A 937 -15.87 -49.65 -37.09
C ILE A 937 -16.67 -50.94 -36.86
N THR A 938 -16.13 -52.05 -37.37
CA THR A 938 -16.77 -53.36 -37.28
C THR A 938 -16.37 -54.04 -35.97
N TYR A 939 -17.34 -54.47 -35.17
CA TYR A 939 -17.13 -55.18 -33.91
C TYR A 939 -18.09 -56.37 -33.79
N ASN A 940 -17.60 -57.59 -33.51
CA ASN A 940 -18.42 -58.81 -33.32
C ASN A 940 -19.58 -58.95 -34.35
N ASN A 941 -19.31 -58.74 -35.65
CA ASN A 941 -20.31 -58.75 -36.73
C ASN A 941 -21.42 -57.67 -36.66
N THR A 942 -21.22 -56.60 -35.88
CA THR A 942 -22.10 -55.43 -35.83
C THR A 942 -21.37 -54.18 -36.35
N ASN A 943 -22.08 -53.41 -37.17
CA ASN A 943 -21.57 -52.20 -37.81
C ASN A 943 -21.91 -50.97 -36.94
N THR A 944 -20.90 -50.38 -36.30
CA THR A 944 -21.06 -49.20 -35.43
C THR A 944 -20.30 -48.00 -35.96
N TRP A 945 -20.96 -46.84 -35.87
CA TRP A 945 -20.43 -45.55 -36.32
C TRP A 945 -19.44 -45.01 -35.29
N GLY A 946 -18.35 -44.35 -35.70
CA GLY A 946 -17.26 -43.92 -34.80
C GLY A 946 -17.69 -43.10 -33.57
N TRP A 947 -18.76 -42.31 -33.68
CA TRP A 947 -19.30 -41.52 -32.55
C TRP A 947 -20.07 -42.38 -31.54
N LYS A 948 -20.69 -43.49 -31.98
CA LYS A 948 -21.32 -44.47 -31.09
C LYS A 948 -20.26 -45.21 -30.28
N LEU A 949 -19.10 -45.49 -30.87
CA LEU A 949 -17.96 -46.09 -30.16
C LEU A 949 -17.49 -45.19 -29.00
N LEU A 950 -17.24 -43.91 -29.24
CA LEU A 950 -16.80 -42.97 -28.19
C LEU A 950 -17.81 -42.90 -27.04
N ARG A 951 -19.11 -42.87 -27.38
CA ARG A 951 -20.20 -42.91 -26.41
C ARG A 951 -20.21 -44.20 -25.58
N ASP A 952 -20.02 -45.36 -26.22
CA ASP A 952 -20.09 -46.64 -25.52
C ASP A 952 -18.85 -46.87 -24.63
N VAL A 953 -17.65 -46.41 -25.07
CA VAL A 953 -16.40 -46.37 -24.27
C VAL A 953 -16.55 -45.48 -23.03
N THR A 954 -17.06 -44.26 -23.21
CA THR A 954 -17.21 -43.30 -22.12
C THR A 954 -18.29 -43.73 -21.14
N ASN A 955 -19.42 -44.24 -21.63
CA ASN A 955 -20.46 -44.82 -20.79
C ASN A 955 -19.88 -45.95 -19.93
N TYR A 956 -19.09 -46.86 -20.49
CA TYR A 956 -18.48 -47.96 -19.74
C TYR A 956 -17.68 -47.47 -18.51
N GLY A 957 -16.83 -46.45 -18.68
CA GLY A 957 -16.09 -45.88 -17.55
C GLY A 957 -16.95 -45.12 -16.55
N VAL A 958 -17.92 -44.34 -17.02
CA VAL A 958 -18.80 -43.52 -16.18
C VAL A 958 -19.68 -44.40 -15.28
N TRP A 959 -20.33 -45.43 -15.82
CA TRP A 959 -21.19 -46.31 -15.03
C TRP A 959 -20.40 -47.09 -13.96
N LYS A 960 -19.13 -47.42 -14.21
CA LYS A 960 -18.25 -48.06 -13.22
C LYS A 960 -17.85 -47.12 -12.07
N VAL A 961 -17.73 -45.81 -12.29
CA VAL A 961 -17.52 -44.82 -11.19
C VAL A 961 -18.66 -44.88 -10.18
N PHE A 962 -19.90 -44.99 -10.67
CA PHE A 962 -21.10 -45.07 -9.83
C PHE A 962 -21.39 -46.49 -9.28
N GLY A 963 -20.44 -47.41 -9.41
CA GLY A 963 -20.55 -48.76 -8.86
C GLY A 963 -21.47 -49.70 -9.63
N GLN A 964 -21.91 -49.32 -10.83
CA GLN A 964 -22.75 -50.18 -11.66
C GLN A 964 -21.88 -51.12 -12.49
N VAL A 965 -22.01 -52.42 -12.22
CA VAL A 965 -21.22 -53.46 -12.85
C VAL A 965 -22.09 -54.21 -13.86
N ASP A 966 -22.20 -53.67 -15.06
CA ASP A 966 -22.65 -54.50 -16.18
C ASP A 966 -21.47 -55.42 -16.54
N LEU A 967 -21.65 -56.72 -16.30
CA LEU A 967 -20.74 -57.78 -16.72
C LEU A 967 -20.99 -58.00 -18.21
N VAL A 968 -20.13 -57.44 -19.05
CA VAL A 968 -20.11 -57.81 -20.47
C VAL A 968 -19.64 -59.27 -20.54
N GLU A 969 -20.55 -60.19 -20.86
CA GLU A 969 -20.27 -61.61 -21.07
C GLU A 969 -19.39 -61.77 -22.33
N THR A 970 -18.06 -61.74 -22.17
CA THR A 970 -17.10 -62.08 -23.24
C THR A 970 -16.16 -63.19 -22.79
N THR A 971 -15.98 -64.23 -23.60
CA THR A 971 -15.16 -65.42 -23.26
C THR A 971 -13.65 -65.19 -23.45
N ASN A 972 -13.11 -64.07 -22.96
CA ASN A 972 -11.71 -63.67 -23.18
C ASN A 972 -10.85 -63.83 -21.91
N SER A 973 -9.62 -64.37 -22.06
CA SER A 973 -8.64 -64.60 -20.99
C SER A 973 -8.20 -63.32 -20.25
N TYR A 974 -8.42 -62.14 -20.83
CA TYR A 974 -8.03 -60.84 -20.27
C TYR A 974 -9.10 -60.20 -19.36
N GLN A 975 -10.26 -60.85 -19.18
CA GLN A 975 -11.31 -60.36 -18.27
C GLN A 975 -10.84 -60.21 -16.82
N ALA A 976 -10.00 -61.12 -16.33
CA ALA A 976 -9.45 -61.02 -14.99
C ALA A 976 -8.62 -59.73 -14.81
N VAL A 977 -7.86 -59.34 -15.83
CA VAL A 977 -7.05 -58.10 -15.82
C VAL A 977 -7.96 -56.87 -15.85
N ALA A 978 -9.00 -56.87 -16.70
CA ALA A 978 -9.99 -55.80 -16.75
C ALA A 978 -10.77 -55.65 -15.42
N PHE A 979 -11.08 -56.77 -14.76
CA PHE A 979 -11.73 -56.78 -13.45
C PHE A 979 -10.83 -56.22 -12.35
N VAL A 980 -9.55 -56.60 -12.33
CA VAL A 980 -8.55 -56.03 -11.40
C VAL A 980 -8.36 -54.53 -11.64
N LEU A 981 -8.28 -54.09 -12.90
CA LEU A 981 -8.23 -52.66 -13.26
C LEU A 981 -9.48 -51.92 -12.78
N ALA A 982 -10.66 -52.53 -12.88
CA ALA A 982 -11.91 -51.93 -12.40
C ALA A 982 -11.93 -51.77 -10.88
N ILE A 983 -11.47 -52.77 -10.10
CA ILE A 983 -11.34 -52.66 -8.64
C ILE A 983 -10.36 -51.54 -8.26
N LEU A 984 -9.21 -51.48 -8.92
CA LEU A 984 -8.21 -50.45 -8.69
C LEU A 984 -8.75 -49.06 -9.02
N PHE A 985 -9.42 -48.91 -10.16
CA PHE A 985 -10.05 -47.66 -10.57
C PHE A 985 -11.14 -47.21 -9.58
N VAL A 986 -12.06 -48.09 -9.18
CA VAL A 986 -13.12 -47.76 -8.20
C VAL A 986 -12.52 -47.38 -6.85
N THR A 987 -11.46 -48.06 -6.42
CA THR A 987 -10.76 -47.72 -5.17
C THR A 987 -10.13 -46.32 -5.27
N ILE A 988 -9.41 -46.03 -6.35
CA ILE A 988 -8.79 -44.73 -6.56
C ILE A 988 -9.85 -43.63 -6.70
N SER A 989 -10.91 -43.84 -7.48
CA SER A 989 -11.93 -42.82 -7.72
C SER A 989 -12.79 -42.55 -6.48
N ASN A 990 -13.31 -43.58 -5.82
CA ASN A 990 -14.29 -43.42 -4.75
C ASN A 990 -13.65 -43.28 -3.36
N VAL A 991 -12.54 -43.96 -3.08
CA VAL A 991 -11.87 -43.86 -1.75
C VAL A 991 -10.90 -42.69 -1.71
N LEU A 992 -10.17 -42.43 -2.80
CA LEU A 992 -9.16 -41.37 -2.82
C LEU A 992 -9.70 -40.08 -3.43
N LEU A 993 -10.10 -40.07 -4.71
CA LEU A 993 -10.43 -38.82 -5.41
C LEU A 993 -11.70 -38.16 -4.86
N LEU A 994 -12.78 -38.90 -4.67
CA LEU A 994 -14.05 -38.33 -4.19
C LEU A 994 -13.93 -37.79 -2.75
N ASN A 995 -13.22 -38.49 -1.87
CA ASN A 995 -12.99 -38.01 -0.51
C ASN A 995 -12.09 -36.76 -0.47
N VAL A 996 -11.06 -36.69 -1.32
CA VAL A 996 -10.24 -35.47 -1.48
C VAL A 996 -11.09 -34.31 -2.02
N LEU A 997 -11.99 -34.56 -2.98
CA LEU A 997 -12.92 -33.53 -3.48
C LEU A 997 -13.83 -33.00 -2.36
N VAL A 998 -14.41 -33.89 -1.56
CA VAL A 998 -15.25 -33.50 -0.43
C VAL A 998 -14.44 -32.68 0.59
N ALA A 999 -13.20 -33.07 0.88
CA ALA A 999 -12.32 -32.34 1.78
C ALA A 999 -11.96 -30.94 1.24
N LEU A 1000 -11.59 -30.83 -0.03
CA LEU A 1000 -11.31 -29.56 -0.70
C LEU A 1000 -12.53 -28.64 -0.65
N PHE A 1001 -13.71 -29.19 -0.95
CA PHE A 1001 -14.96 -28.45 -0.95
C PHE A 1001 -15.33 -27.92 0.43
N ASN A 1002 -15.14 -28.72 1.50
CA ASN A 1002 -15.40 -28.28 2.86
C ASN A 1002 -14.50 -27.09 3.26
N VAL A 1003 -13.21 -27.14 2.92
CA VAL A 1003 -12.27 -26.04 3.19
C VAL A 1003 -12.65 -24.78 2.40
N THR A 1004 -12.97 -24.91 1.11
CA THR A 1004 -13.39 -23.77 0.29
C THR A 1004 -14.72 -23.19 0.81
N ILE A 1005 -15.68 -24.02 1.21
CA ILE A 1005 -16.95 -23.56 1.79
C ILE A 1005 -16.70 -22.76 3.07
N GLU A 1006 -15.87 -23.26 4.00
CA GLU A 1006 -15.61 -22.58 5.28
C GLU A 1006 -14.99 -21.20 5.05
N ASN A 1007 -13.99 -21.12 4.15
CA ASN A 1007 -13.35 -19.87 3.79
C ASN A 1007 -14.32 -18.88 3.12
N VAL A 1008 -15.14 -19.35 2.18
CA VAL A 1008 -16.08 -18.51 1.43
C VAL A 1008 -17.30 -18.12 2.30
N GLN A 1009 -17.69 -18.94 3.28
CA GLN A 1009 -18.89 -18.71 4.08
C GLN A 1009 -18.79 -17.39 4.87
N HIS A 1010 -17.63 -17.09 5.45
CA HIS A 1010 -17.43 -15.85 6.20
C HIS A 1010 -17.56 -14.58 5.33
N GLU A 1011 -17.18 -14.65 4.05
CA GLU A 1011 -17.31 -13.53 3.10
C GLU A 1011 -18.64 -13.51 2.36
N SER A 1012 -19.33 -14.66 2.27
CA SER A 1012 -20.53 -14.85 1.44
C SER A 1012 -21.69 -13.92 1.82
N HIS A 1013 -21.85 -13.63 3.11
CA HIS A 1013 -22.91 -12.74 3.60
C HIS A 1013 -22.71 -11.29 3.16
N ASP A 1014 -21.46 -10.80 3.22
CA ASP A 1014 -21.16 -9.44 2.80
C ASP A 1014 -21.14 -9.32 1.26
N LEU A 1015 -20.69 -10.36 0.55
CA LEU A 1015 -20.83 -10.47 -0.90
C LEU A 1015 -22.30 -10.47 -1.33
N TRP A 1016 -23.18 -11.19 -0.63
CA TRP A 1016 -24.61 -11.17 -0.90
C TRP A 1016 -25.22 -9.78 -0.65
N ARG A 1017 -24.86 -9.11 0.45
CA ARG A 1017 -25.32 -7.74 0.74
C ARG A 1017 -24.90 -6.74 -0.34
N TYR A 1018 -23.68 -6.90 -0.89
CA TYR A 1018 -23.23 -6.14 -2.05
C TYR A 1018 -24.04 -6.48 -3.32
N GLN A 1019 -24.22 -7.76 -3.64
CA GLN A 1019 -25.03 -8.16 -4.80
C GLN A 1019 -26.47 -7.68 -4.70
N ARG A 1020 -27.05 -7.67 -3.49
CA ARG A 1020 -28.38 -7.10 -3.23
C ARG A 1020 -28.47 -5.64 -3.66
N PHE A 1021 -27.43 -4.83 -3.45
CA PHE A 1021 -27.38 -3.46 -3.95
C PHE A 1021 -27.51 -3.41 -5.47
N LEU A 1022 -26.76 -4.24 -6.19
CA LEU A 1022 -26.79 -4.32 -7.65
C LEU A 1022 -28.18 -4.73 -8.16
N VAL A 1023 -28.77 -5.76 -7.56
CA VAL A 1023 -30.13 -6.24 -7.88
C VAL A 1023 -31.17 -5.13 -7.65
N VAL A 1024 -31.14 -4.45 -6.50
CA VAL A 1024 -32.08 -3.36 -6.21
C VAL A 1024 -31.94 -2.23 -7.23
N ASN A 1025 -30.71 -1.91 -7.64
CA ASN A 1025 -30.46 -0.91 -8.67
C ASN A 1025 -30.99 -1.35 -10.04
N GLU A 1026 -30.81 -2.61 -10.44
CA GLU A 1026 -31.38 -3.19 -11.67
C GLU A 1026 -32.91 -3.06 -11.69
N PHE A 1027 -33.60 -3.54 -10.64
CA PHE A 1027 -35.07 -3.54 -10.57
C PHE A 1027 -35.69 -2.14 -10.44
N ARG A 1028 -34.92 -1.17 -9.93
CA ARG A 1028 -35.33 0.25 -9.93
C ARG A 1028 -35.45 0.80 -11.35
N HIS A 1029 -34.54 0.42 -12.22
CA HIS A 1029 -34.49 0.85 -13.61
C HIS A 1029 -35.26 -0.07 -14.56
N LYS A 1030 -35.69 -1.27 -14.14
CA LYS A 1030 -36.52 -2.23 -14.90
C LYS A 1030 -37.82 -1.62 -15.45
N SER A 1031 -38.30 -2.12 -16.58
CA SER A 1031 -39.59 -1.74 -17.16
C SER A 1031 -40.74 -1.97 -16.17
N LEU A 1032 -41.82 -1.18 -16.27
CA LEU A 1032 -42.96 -1.31 -15.33
C LEU A 1032 -43.76 -2.59 -15.55
N LEU A 1033 -43.80 -3.10 -16.79
CA LEU A 1033 -44.45 -4.34 -17.19
C LEU A 1033 -43.39 -5.38 -17.57
N PRO A 1034 -43.68 -6.69 -17.45
CA PRO A 1034 -42.70 -7.74 -17.69
C PRO A 1034 -42.73 -8.11 -19.18
N PRO A 1035 -41.83 -8.95 -19.66
CA PRO A 1035 -42.06 -9.68 -20.90
C PRO A 1035 -43.31 -10.57 -20.74
N PRO A 1036 -44.27 -10.59 -21.68
CA PRO A 1036 -44.28 -9.98 -23.02
C PRO A 1036 -44.88 -8.56 -23.12
N PHE A 1037 -45.59 -8.07 -22.11
CA PHE A 1037 -46.34 -6.80 -22.18
C PHE A 1037 -45.45 -5.55 -22.24
N ASN A 1038 -44.16 -5.67 -21.94
CA ASN A 1038 -43.19 -4.61 -22.10
C ASN A 1038 -43.07 -4.12 -23.56
N THR A 1039 -43.22 -5.03 -24.53
CA THR A 1039 -43.17 -4.74 -25.98
C THR A 1039 -44.21 -3.68 -26.34
N LEU A 1040 -45.47 -3.94 -25.99
CA LEU A 1040 -46.61 -3.07 -26.24
C LEU A 1040 -46.49 -1.74 -25.48
N PHE A 1041 -46.05 -1.77 -24.22
CA PHE A 1041 -45.85 -0.55 -23.44
C PHE A 1041 -44.74 0.33 -24.01
N CYS A 1042 -43.61 -0.26 -24.42
CA CYS A 1042 -42.52 0.47 -25.06
C CYS A 1042 -42.98 1.09 -26.38
N LEU A 1043 -43.73 0.35 -27.20
CA LEU A 1043 -44.24 0.80 -28.50
C LEU A 1043 -45.31 1.91 -28.34
N ILE A 1044 -46.23 1.78 -27.39
CA ILE A 1044 -47.21 2.83 -27.05
C ILE A 1044 -46.52 4.05 -26.45
N SER A 1045 -45.53 3.87 -25.57
CA SER A 1045 -44.81 5.00 -24.95
C SER A 1045 -43.90 5.73 -25.93
N SER A 1046 -43.30 5.04 -26.91
CA SER A 1046 -42.45 5.64 -27.94
C SER A 1046 -43.30 6.41 -28.95
N THR A 1047 -44.41 5.83 -29.41
CA THR A 1047 -45.41 6.50 -30.27
C THR A 1047 -46.07 7.69 -29.59
N LEU A 1048 -46.47 7.59 -28.31
CA LEU A 1048 -47.00 8.74 -27.55
C LEU A 1048 -45.96 9.83 -27.33
N ARG A 1049 -44.68 9.48 -27.11
CA ARG A 1049 -43.58 10.46 -27.01
C ARG A 1049 -43.30 11.12 -28.36
N PHE A 1050 -43.34 10.35 -29.45
CA PHE A 1050 -43.18 10.83 -30.82
C PHE A 1050 -44.33 11.78 -31.21
N ILE A 1051 -45.58 11.41 -30.92
CA ILE A 1051 -46.78 12.24 -31.12
C ILE A 1051 -46.73 13.51 -30.23
N LYS A 1052 -46.29 13.42 -28.97
CA LYS A 1052 -46.11 14.60 -28.09
C LYS A 1052 -44.98 15.53 -28.57
N ARG A 1053 -43.89 14.98 -29.11
CA ARG A 1053 -42.80 15.75 -29.74
C ARG A 1053 -43.25 16.42 -31.05
N HIS A 1054 -44.16 15.79 -31.81
CA HIS A 1054 -44.75 16.38 -33.01
C HIS A 1054 -45.87 17.41 -32.72
N ARG A 1055 -46.67 17.23 -31.65
CA ARG A 1055 -47.72 18.18 -31.25
C ARG A 1055 -47.22 19.40 -30.49
N LYS A 1056 -46.07 19.32 -29.80
CA LYS A 1056 -45.39 20.48 -29.24
C LYS A 1056 -44.26 20.86 -30.18
N GLY A 1057 -44.54 21.77 -31.10
CA GLY A 1057 -43.50 22.39 -31.93
C GLY A 1057 -42.30 22.81 -31.08
N SER A 1058 -41.12 22.36 -31.52
CA SER A 1058 -39.78 22.77 -31.09
C SER A 1058 -39.70 23.58 -29.79
N LYS A 1059 -39.88 22.93 -28.63
CA LYS A 1059 -39.26 23.36 -27.37
C LYS A 1059 -38.74 22.14 -26.65
N ASN A 1060 -37.42 21.99 -26.73
CA ASN A 1060 -36.58 20.98 -26.08
C ASN A 1060 -37.08 20.58 -24.69
N HIS A 1061 -37.79 19.47 -24.61
CA HIS A 1061 -37.92 18.68 -23.38
C HIS A 1061 -37.71 17.21 -23.76
N ALA A 1062 -36.43 16.82 -23.77
CA ALA A 1062 -35.99 15.45 -23.79
C ALA A 1062 -36.38 14.74 -22.47
N PRO A 1063 -36.44 13.39 -22.44
CA PRO A 1063 -36.99 12.62 -21.33
C PRO A 1063 -36.11 12.74 -20.08
N ILE A 1064 -36.69 12.51 -18.90
CA ILE A 1064 -36.09 12.58 -17.55
C ILE A 1064 -34.77 11.78 -17.35
N VAL A 1065 -34.37 10.96 -18.33
CA VAL A 1065 -33.05 10.29 -18.38
C VAL A 1065 -31.92 11.29 -18.71
N ASP A 1066 -32.24 12.38 -19.41
CA ASP A 1066 -31.32 13.49 -19.67
C ASP A 1066 -30.99 14.30 -18.42
N HIS A 1067 -31.69 14.19 -17.28
CA HIS A 1067 -31.30 15.01 -16.12
C HIS A 1067 -30.03 14.50 -15.42
N MET A 1068 -29.78 13.18 -15.46
CA MET A 1068 -28.55 12.58 -14.91
C MET A 1068 -27.39 12.63 -15.92
N GLN A 1069 -27.67 12.43 -17.21
CA GLN A 1069 -26.67 12.57 -18.27
C GLN A 1069 -26.37 14.04 -18.61
N ARG A 1070 -27.35 14.96 -18.50
CA ARG A 1070 -27.06 16.40 -18.50
C ARG A 1070 -26.40 16.82 -17.21
N GLU A 1071 -26.58 16.24 -16.03
CA GLU A 1071 -25.70 16.65 -14.91
C GLU A 1071 -24.25 16.20 -15.09
N SER A 1072 -24.00 15.08 -15.78
CA SER A 1072 -22.63 14.68 -16.17
C SER A 1072 -22.09 15.45 -17.39
N ALA A 1073 -22.93 15.79 -18.36
CA ALA A 1073 -22.56 16.54 -19.56
C ALA A 1073 -22.55 18.06 -19.31
N ILE A 1074 -23.44 18.60 -18.47
CA ILE A 1074 -23.35 19.96 -17.89
C ILE A 1074 -22.13 20.03 -17.00
N SER A 1075 -21.71 18.98 -16.29
CA SER A 1075 -20.40 19.02 -15.62
C SER A 1075 -19.27 19.13 -16.63
N GLU A 1076 -19.25 18.35 -17.72
CA GLU A 1076 -18.19 18.45 -18.74
C GLU A 1076 -18.24 19.73 -19.57
N ASP A 1077 -19.44 20.21 -19.93
CA ASP A 1077 -19.68 21.45 -20.68
C ASP A 1077 -19.46 22.66 -19.79
N PHE A 1078 -19.84 22.63 -18.50
CA PHE A 1078 -19.45 23.64 -17.51
C PHE A 1078 -17.94 23.68 -17.35
N TRP A 1079 -17.26 22.54 -17.25
CA TRP A 1079 -15.79 22.54 -17.17
C TRP A 1079 -15.14 22.99 -18.49
N ARG A 1080 -15.69 22.67 -19.67
CA ARG A 1080 -15.23 23.19 -20.97
C ARG A 1080 -15.48 24.68 -21.12
N GLU A 1081 -16.65 25.18 -20.71
CA GLU A 1081 -16.99 26.61 -20.73
C GLU A 1081 -16.16 27.38 -19.69
N THR A 1082 -15.89 26.80 -18.52
CA THR A 1082 -15.03 27.40 -17.49
C THR A 1082 -13.56 27.41 -17.93
N LEU A 1083 -13.08 26.36 -18.60
CA LEU A 1083 -11.74 26.33 -19.22
C LEU A 1083 -11.64 27.31 -20.40
N GLN A 1084 -12.70 27.46 -21.20
CA GLN A 1084 -12.75 28.46 -22.27
C GLN A 1084 -12.88 29.89 -21.74
N SER A 1085 -13.52 30.11 -20.58
CA SER A 1085 -13.58 31.42 -19.93
C SER A 1085 -12.28 31.78 -19.22
N ILE A 1086 -11.57 30.79 -18.64
CA ILE A 1086 -10.26 30.98 -18.01
C ILE A 1086 -9.15 31.20 -19.06
N ASN A 1087 -9.26 30.63 -20.27
CA ASN A 1087 -8.32 30.93 -21.36
C ASN A 1087 -8.62 32.27 -22.08
N LYS A 1088 -9.74 32.94 -21.77
CA LYS A 1088 -10.14 34.22 -22.38
C LYS A 1088 -9.98 35.44 -21.46
N ASN A 1089 -9.74 35.22 -20.16
CA ASN A 1089 -9.41 36.25 -19.18
C ASN A 1089 -7.99 36.00 -18.67
#